data_AF-A0AAU6MBT6-F1
#
_entry.id   AF-A0AAU6MBT6-F1
#
_cell.length_a   1.000
_cell.length_b   1.000
_cell.length_c   1.000
_cell.angle_alpha   90.00
_cell.angle_beta   90.00
_cell.angle_gamma   90.00
#
_symmetry.space_group_name_H-M   'P 1'
#
loop_
_entity.id
_entity.type
_entity.pdbx_description
1 polymer ?
#
loop_
_entity_poly.entity_id
_entity_poly.type
_entity_poly.pdbx_seq_one_letter_code
_entity_poly.pdbx_strand_id
1 'polypeptide(L)'
;MSAGVATAMDQTAAERDHRNRWYVLAVIATAQLMVMLDGTIVQIALPSVQQSLHMSDTNRQWMVTAYALAFGGLLLVGGRLADRFGRGRTFLVGLVGFAVVSAIGGAAPNTETLIAARALQGVFAAILSPATVSLLTTTFTDTKERAKAFGLFSGIVGSGAAIGLIIGGVLTEYAGWRWCLYVNVPIAAAVTALGIATLPRNRGHRDISLDAIGAVLGCLGPVALVYGLSEAPERGWDSPLVIGLLATSVVLIGAFLISQVLIRQPLLPLRVVAERTRSGSFLGAALLNFGMMGISLFATYHLQMVMHYKPLKAGFAFLPMVGAVMVTATQVVARVMGRIPTRWLVGPGLAFTAAGVWMFTTLSEDSSYLFGVLPAWLLLGIGMGLSYSPTAHASLAGVAERDSGAVSAFQTTARQIGGAIGLALSNTLAASAAASYYADHKGQGAQDGLLTKSIVHGTATAAWWVSGVLLIGTIVCTIMINADPRKARQATADAGTDAAPDTDADTDADAVMIRGHVVWAEDVPVSEAALTLVTHDGREVARTSADRNGAYTLRAPGHGPYLLIARSDTHRSTATPLAATAGASAIEHTVTFQDEGAVTGIARDEADGAPLKGTSVILTDVNGRLIRSLSTDEDGSFLIDKLAYSPYVLVLHQDGYRPRAIDLQVSEAQQITVTAELASHARLGSLSGVVSDSEHTLVNDVRLTLTDGSGTRLTATSKEDGSFRFADVPVGNYILIAAGHPPTVSRLEISEATNQHNIHLDHRGEAPSHES
;
A
#
# COMPACT_ATOMS: atom_id res chain seq x y z
N MET A 1 29.32 -4.91 -36.31
CA MET A 1 29.17 -3.69 -35.48
C MET A 1 27.72 -3.21 -35.32
N SER A 2 26.77 -3.48 -36.24
CA SER A 2 25.38 -2.98 -36.07
C SER A 2 24.54 -3.75 -35.04
N ALA A 3 24.78 -5.05 -34.85
CA ALA A 3 24.03 -5.86 -33.88
C ALA A 3 24.30 -5.45 -32.42
N GLY A 4 25.56 -5.20 -32.03
CA GLY A 4 25.92 -4.80 -30.66
C GLY A 4 25.49 -3.37 -30.28
N VAL A 5 25.31 -2.49 -31.28
CA VAL A 5 24.74 -1.14 -31.04
C VAL A 5 23.23 -1.23 -30.80
N ALA A 6 22.52 -2.12 -31.50
CA ALA A 6 21.09 -2.36 -31.28
C ALA A 6 20.82 -2.92 -29.87
N THR A 7 21.60 -3.90 -29.39
CA THR A 7 21.44 -4.46 -28.03
C THR A 7 21.78 -3.46 -26.94
N ALA A 8 22.82 -2.63 -27.12
CA ALA A 8 23.16 -1.57 -26.17
C ALA A 8 22.10 -0.44 -26.13
N MET A 9 21.50 -0.12 -27.28
CA MET A 9 20.38 0.85 -27.36
C MET A 9 19.10 0.30 -26.71
N ASP A 10 18.84 -1.00 -26.81
CA ASP A 10 17.66 -1.65 -26.23
C ASP A 10 17.80 -1.81 -24.69
N GLN A 11 19.00 -2.16 -24.22
CA GLN A 11 19.32 -2.17 -22.78
C GLN A 11 19.24 -0.78 -22.15
N THR A 12 19.78 0.25 -22.81
CA THR A 12 19.67 1.64 -22.32
C THR A 12 18.24 2.17 -22.41
N ALA A 13 17.42 1.70 -23.34
CA ALA A 13 15.99 2.03 -23.40
C ALA A 13 15.20 1.36 -22.27
N ALA A 14 15.45 0.08 -21.99
CA ALA A 14 14.82 -0.66 -20.90
C ALA A 14 15.20 -0.10 -19.51
N GLU A 15 16.47 0.23 -19.28
CA GLU A 15 16.92 0.90 -18.05
C GLU A 15 16.30 2.29 -17.88
N ARG A 16 16.16 3.05 -18.98
CA ARG A 16 15.49 4.36 -18.97
C ARG A 16 14.00 4.22 -18.64
N ASP A 17 13.32 3.22 -19.19
CA ASP A 17 11.90 2.98 -18.92
C ASP A 17 11.68 2.54 -17.46
N HIS A 18 12.49 1.62 -16.95
CA HIS A 18 12.47 1.22 -15.53
C HIS A 18 12.71 2.43 -14.61
N ARG A 19 13.77 3.21 -14.86
CA ARG A 19 14.08 4.41 -14.06
C ARG A 19 12.96 5.45 -14.13
N ASN A 20 12.33 5.63 -15.29
CA ASN A 20 11.22 6.57 -15.46
C ASN A 20 10.00 6.18 -14.60
N ARG A 21 9.67 4.89 -14.50
CA ARG A 21 8.56 4.40 -13.64
C ARG A 21 8.75 4.77 -12.16
N TRP A 22 9.98 4.67 -11.65
CA TRP A 22 10.29 5.08 -10.28
C TRP A 22 10.27 6.61 -10.08
N TYR A 23 10.64 7.40 -11.10
CA TYR A 23 10.41 8.84 -11.04
C TYR A 23 8.92 9.21 -11.06
N VAL A 24 8.10 8.48 -11.83
CA VAL A 24 6.64 8.65 -11.78
C VAL A 24 6.12 8.33 -10.38
N LEU A 25 6.62 7.27 -9.72
CA LEU A 25 6.29 6.97 -8.32
C LEU A 25 6.67 8.11 -7.38
N ALA A 26 7.87 8.68 -7.53
CA ALA A 26 8.29 9.82 -6.73
C ALA A 26 7.34 11.03 -6.94
N VAL A 27 7.00 11.35 -8.19
CA VAL A 27 6.06 12.44 -8.53
C VAL A 27 4.70 12.23 -7.86
N ILE A 28 4.08 11.06 -8.03
CA ILE A 28 2.73 10.80 -7.52
C ILE A 28 2.72 10.67 -5.98
N ALA A 29 3.76 10.07 -5.39
CA ALA A 29 3.86 9.92 -3.94
C ALA A 29 4.13 11.26 -3.25
N THR A 30 5.01 12.10 -3.79
CA THR A 30 5.28 13.44 -3.24
C THR A 30 4.07 14.36 -3.38
N ALA A 31 3.34 14.31 -4.49
CA ALA A 31 2.10 15.07 -4.63
C ALA A 31 1.03 14.63 -3.63
N GLN A 32 0.85 13.33 -3.43
CA GLN A 32 -0.12 12.82 -2.46
C GLN A 32 0.31 13.13 -1.01
N LEU A 33 1.61 13.08 -0.72
CA LEU A 33 2.17 13.53 0.55
C LEU A 33 1.82 15.01 0.78
N MET A 34 2.07 15.88 -0.20
CA MET A 34 1.74 17.30 -0.12
C MET A 34 0.26 17.55 0.23
N VAL A 35 -0.67 16.83 -0.41
CA VAL A 35 -2.11 16.94 -0.12
C VAL A 35 -2.44 16.51 1.32
N MET A 36 -1.76 15.48 1.85
CA MET A 36 -1.93 15.05 3.25
C MET A 36 -1.30 16.02 4.25
N LEU A 37 -0.14 16.60 3.91
CA LEU A 37 0.54 17.61 4.72
C LEU A 37 -0.34 18.85 4.86
N ASP A 38 -0.86 19.39 3.77
CA ASP A 38 -1.67 20.61 3.76
C ASP A 38 -2.84 20.54 4.76
N GLY A 39 -3.58 19.42 4.76
CA GLY A 39 -4.70 19.22 5.68
C GLY A 39 -4.30 19.19 7.16
N THR A 40 -3.08 18.80 7.51
CA THR A 40 -2.60 18.68 8.90
C THR A 40 -1.82 19.90 9.37
N ILE A 41 -1.04 20.52 8.48
CA ILE A 41 -0.34 21.78 8.74
C ILE A 41 -1.33 22.87 9.15
N VAL A 42 -2.43 23.02 8.39
CA VAL A 42 -3.45 24.05 8.66
C VAL A 42 -4.14 23.83 10.02
N GLN A 43 -4.29 22.59 10.47
CA GLN A 43 -4.89 22.29 11.78
C GLN A 43 -4.07 22.86 12.94
N ILE A 44 -2.74 22.79 12.89
CA ILE A 44 -1.86 23.37 13.93
C ILE A 44 -1.76 24.89 13.81
N ALA A 45 -1.76 25.41 12.58
CA ALA A 45 -1.68 26.84 12.32
C ALA A 45 -2.97 27.59 12.71
N LEU A 46 -4.09 26.89 12.82
CA LEU A 46 -5.43 27.47 12.97
C LEU A 46 -5.57 28.53 14.07
N PRO A 47 -5.06 28.34 15.30
CA PRO A 47 -5.11 29.38 16.33
C PRO A 47 -4.36 30.66 15.93
N SER A 48 -3.19 30.53 15.30
CA SER A 48 -2.41 31.68 14.81
C SER A 48 -3.10 32.41 13.66
N VAL A 49 -3.75 31.67 12.75
CA VAL A 49 -4.57 32.28 11.69
C VAL A 49 -5.72 33.07 12.30
N GLN A 50 -6.47 32.46 13.24
CA GLN A 50 -7.61 33.09 13.89
C GLN A 50 -7.23 34.43 14.51
N GLN A 51 -6.12 34.46 15.26
CA GLN A 51 -5.61 35.68 15.89
C GLN A 51 -5.22 36.75 14.85
N SER A 52 -4.52 36.35 13.79
CA SER A 52 -3.99 37.30 12.80
C SER A 52 -5.04 37.92 11.87
N LEU A 53 -6.16 37.23 11.63
CA LEU A 53 -7.23 37.67 10.75
C LEU A 53 -8.50 38.09 11.53
N HIS A 54 -8.45 38.07 12.86
CA HIS A 54 -9.61 38.30 13.73
C HIS A 54 -10.81 37.44 13.36
N MET A 55 -10.55 36.16 13.08
CA MET A 55 -11.54 35.22 12.54
C MET A 55 -12.56 34.85 13.65
N SER A 56 -13.86 34.84 13.32
CA SER A 56 -14.91 34.37 14.23
C SER A 56 -14.81 32.86 14.47
N ASP A 57 -15.41 32.37 15.56
CA ASP A 57 -15.44 30.93 15.87
C ASP A 57 -16.19 30.10 14.81
N THR A 58 -17.21 30.68 14.18
CA THR A 58 -17.93 30.10 13.03
C THR A 58 -16.99 29.96 11.82
N ASN A 59 -16.25 31.02 11.48
CA ASN A 59 -15.32 31.02 10.35
C ASN A 59 -14.09 30.11 10.57
N ARG A 60 -13.67 29.92 11.83
CA ARG A 60 -12.58 29.00 12.19
C ARG A 60 -12.85 27.58 11.69
N GLN A 61 -14.07 27.08 11.90
CA GLN A 61 -14.47 25.75 11.45
C GLN A 61 -14.38 25.62 9.93
N TRP A 62 -14.81 26.66 9.20
CA TRP A 62 -14.81 26.70 7.74
C TRP A 62 -13.44 26.58 7.11
N MET A 63 -12.38 26.97 7.81
CA MET A 63 -11.01 26.82 7.33
C MET A 63 -10.59 25.36 7.11
N VAL A 64 -11.19 24.43 7.86
CA VAL A 64 -10.94 22.99 7.74
C VAL A 64 -12.05 22.31 6.93
N THR A 65 -13.32 22.62 7.21
CA THR A 65 -14.46 21.95 6.58
C THR A 65 -14.64 22.31 5.10
N ALA A 66 -14.33 23.55 4.67
CA ALA A 66 -14.48 23.94 3.27
C ALA A 66 -13.62 23.08 2.34
N TYR A 67 -12.38 22.81 2.75
CA TYR A 67 -11.47 21.93 2.05
C TYR A 67 -12.00 20.49 1.99
N ALA A 68 -12.40 19.93 3.14
CA ALA A 68 -12.91 18.56 3.22
C ALA A 68 -14.18 18.35 2.39
N LEU A 69 -15.12 19.30 2.42
CA LEU A 69 -16.37 19.23 1.66
C LEU A 69 -16.12 19.31 0.15
N ALA A 70 -15.31 20.26 -0.30
CA ALA A 70 -14.96 20.38 -1.72
C ALA A 70 -14.18 19.15 -2.20
N PHE A 71 -13.22 18.67 -1.40
CA PHE A 71 -12.44 17.49 -1.72
C PHE A 71 -13.30 16.22 -1.80
N GLY A 72 -14.11 15.96 -0.77
CA GLY A 72 -15.00 14.80 -0.73
C GLY A 72 -16.08 14.85 -1.81
N GLY A 73 -16.82 15.95 -1.91
CA GLY A 73 -17.97 16.07 -2.82
C GLY A 73 -17.60 15.97 -4.30
N LEU A 74 -16.42 16.48 -4.69
CA LEU A 74 -15.97 16.46 -6.08
C LEU A 74 -15.07 15.28 -6.43
N LEU A 75 -14.75 14.39 -5.48
CA LEU A 75 -13.78 13.31 -5.71
C LEU A 75 -14.23 12.34 -6.81
N LEU A 76 -15.53 11.98 -6.81
CA LEU A 76 -16.13 11.13 -7.83
C LEU A 76 -16.07 11.77 -9.22
N VAL A 77 -16.22 13.10 -9.28
CA VAL A 77 -16.14 13.90 -10.51
C VAL A 77 -14.71 13.96 -11.01
N GLY A 78 -13.75 14.16 -10.11
CA GLY A 78 -12.33 14.19 -10.42
C GLY A 78 -11.83 12.89 -11.05
N GLY A 79 -12.32 11.74 -10.59
CA GLY A 79 -12.04 10.44 -11.22
C GLY A 79 -12.49 10.38 -12.69
N ARG A 80 -13.74 10.77 -12.97
CA ARG A 80 -14.27 10.83 -14.34
C ARG A 80 -13.54 11.85 -15.21
N LEU A 81 -13.11 12.96 -14.62
CA LEU A 81 -12.31 13.97 -15.32
C LEU A 81 -10.96 13.41 -15.75
N ALA A 82 -10.30 12.64 -14.86
CA ALA A 82 -9.03 11.99 -15.15
C ALA A 82 -9.12 10.97 -16.28
N ASP A 83 -10.20 10.18 -16.32
CA ASP A 83 -10.43 9.23 -17.39
C ASP A 83 -10.77 9.91 -18.73
N ARG A 84 -11.51 11.04 -18.69
CA ARG A 84 -11.92 11.79 -19.89
C ARG A 84 -10.79 12.60 -20.54
N PHE A 85 -10.02 13.33 -19.74
CA PHE A 85 -8.99 14.26 -20.23
C PHE A 85 -7.58 13.65 -20.26
N GLY A 86 -7.42 12.48 -19.64
CA GLY A 86 -6.15 11.79 -19.50
C GLY A 86 -5.52 12.04 -18.13
N ARG A 87 -5.01 10.97 -17.52
CA ARG A 87 -4.59 10.93 -16.11
C ARG A 87 -3.41 11.85 -15.82
N GLY A 88 -2.37 11.82 -16.65
CA GLY A 88 -1.17 12.66 -16.46
C GLY A 88 -1.46 14.17 -16.54
N ARG A 89 -2.28 14.60 -17.51
CA ARG A 89 -2.69 16.01 -17.64
C ARG A 89 -3.55 16.47 -16.47
N THR A 90 -4.54 15.64 -16.10
CA THR A 90 -5.45 15.94 -15.01
C THR A 90 -4.71 16.03 -13.67
N PHE A 91 -3.74 15.14 -13.44
CA PHE A 91 -2.84 15.20 -12.30
C PHE A 91 -2.05 16.52 -12.24
N LEU A 92 -1.41 16.93 -13.35
CA LEU A 92 -0.62 18.17 -13.38
C LEU A 92 -1.50 19.42 -13.22
N VAL A 93 -2.70 19.46 -13.82
CA VAL A 93 -3.66 20.57 -13.64
C VAL A 93 -4.11 20.64 -12.18
N GLY A 94 -4.42 19.48 -11.57
CA GLY A 94 -4.72 19.39 -10.15
C GLY A 94 -3.58 19.92 -9.29
N LEU A 95 -2.34 19.53 -9.59
CA LEU A 95 -1.16 19.90 -8.80
C LEU A 95 -0.85 21.39 -8.88
N VAL A 96 -0.81 21.94 -10.10
CA VAL A 96 -0.55 23.37 -10.34
C VAL A 96 -1.67 24.22 -9.76
N GLY A 97 -2.93 23.83 -9.99
CA GLY A 97 -4.08 24.54 -9.43
C GLY A 97 -4.06 24.54 -7.91
N PHE A 98 -3.77 23.40 -7.28
CA PHE A 98 -3.60 23.31 -5.83
C PHE A 98 -2.53 24.28 -5.32
N ALA A 99 -1.36 24.34 -5.98
CA ALA A 99 -0.26 25.21 -5.60
C ALA A 99 -0.59 26.71 -5.75
N VAL A 100 -1.20 27.08 -6.88
CA VAL A 100 -1.62 28.47 -7.15
C VAL A 100 -2.62 28.93 -6.10
N VAL A 101 -3.63 28.12 -5.81
CA VAL A 101 -4.63 28.46 -4.79
C VAL A 101 -4.01 28.46 -3.39
N SER A 102 -3.06 27.56 -3.10
CA SER A 102 -2.30 27.60 -1.84
C SER A 102 -1.51 28.91 -1.70
N ALA A 103 -0.92 29.42 -2.79
CA ALA A 103 -0.26 30.72 -2.79
C ALA A 103 -1.24 31.87 -2.53
N ILE A 104 -2.44 31.82 -3.13
CA ILE A 104 -3.53 32.77 -2.87
C ILE A 104 -3.94 32.73 -1.39
N GLY A 105 -4.08 31.54 -0.82
CA GLY A 105 -4.38 31.35 0.60
C GLY A 105 -3.28 31.92 1.52
N GLY A 106 -2.01 31.68 1.21
CA GLY A 106 -0.88 32.27 1.94
C GLY A 106 -0.86 33.80 1.86
N ALA A 107 -1.27 34.35 0.71
CA ALA A 107 -1.39 35.78 0.48
C ALA A 107 -2.72 36.38 0.97
N ALA A 108 -3.60 35.59 1.60
CA ALA A 108 -4.94 36.04 1.95
C ALA A 108 -4.91 37.26 2.89
N PRO A 109 -5.60 38.36 2.53
CA PRO A 109 -5.69 39.55 3.37
C PRO A 109 -6.79 39.41 4.44
N ASN A 110 -7.78 38.54 4.20
CA ASN A 110 -8.95 38.37 5.05
C ASN A 110 -9.42 36.90 5.10
N THR A 111 -10.30 36.62 6.05
CA THR A 111 -10.90 35.31 6.30
C THR A 111 -11.60 34.71 5.09
N GLU A 112 -12.38 35.52 4.36
CA GLU A 112 -13.18 35.05 3.22
C GLU A 112 -12.29 34.53 2.08
N THR A 113 -11.24 35.29 1.74
CA THR A 113 -10.27 34.89 0.71
C THR A 113 -9.58 33.58 1.09
N LEU A 114 -9.25 33.43 2.38
CA LEU A 114 -8.60 32.22 2.87
C LEU A 114 -9.55 31.00 2.80
N ILE A 115 -10.80 31.14 3.23
CA ILE A 115 -11.79 30.05 3.14
C ILE A 115 -12.08 29.67 1.69
N ALA A 116 -12.21 30.66 0.79
CA ALA A 116 -12.37 30.42 -0.65
C ALA A 116 -11.17 29.67 -1.24
N ALA A 117 -9.96 30.06 -0.86
CA ALA A 117 -8.74 29.34 -1.24
C ALA A 117 -8.76 27.89 -0.72
N ARG A 118 -9.19 27.65 0.53
CA ARG A 118 -9.33 26.28 1.08
C ARG A 118 -10.33 25.43 0.30
N ALA A 119 -11.49 26.00 -0.04
CA ALA A 119 -12.48 25.32 -0.87
C ALA A 119 -11.90 24.93 -2.24
N LEU A 120 -11.25 25.88 -2.91
CA LEU A 120 -10.61 25.66 -4.21
C LEU A 120 -9.44 24.66 -4.14
N GLN A 121 -8.66 24.64 -3.05
CA GLN A 121 -7.66 23.59 -2.82
C GLN A 121 -8.32 22.20 -2.75
N GLY A 122 -9.48 22.10 -2.09
CA GLY A 122 -10.27 20.86 -2.07
C GLY A 122 -10.71 20.42 -3.46
N VAL A 123 -11.15 21.36 -4.32
CA VAL A 123 -11.49 21.08 -5.73
C VAL A 123 -10.28 20.47 -6.47
N PHE A 124 -9.10 21.09 -6.34
CA PHE A 124 -7.91 20.60 -7.03
C PHE A 124 -7.37 19.28 -6.44
N ALA A 125 -7.52 19.07 -5.12
CA ALA A 125 -7.23 17.78 -4.48
C ALA A 125 -8.15 16.67 -4.99
N ALA A 126 -9.43 16.97 -5.22
CA ALA A 126 -10.42 16.03 -5.77
C ALA A 126 -10.08 15.59 -7.20
N ILE A 127 -9.47 16.48 -7.98
CA ILE A 127 -9.00 16.20 -9.34
C ILE A 127 -7.69 15.39 -9.30
N LEU A 128 -6.76 15.75 -8.41
CA LEU A 128 -5.43 15.15 -8.32
C LEU A 128 -5.47 13.71 -7.76
N SER A 129 -6.19 13.48 -6.67
CA SER A 129 -6.05 12.24 -5.89
C SER A 129 -6.48 10.96 -6.65
N PRO A 130 -7.60 10.94 -7.41
CA PRO A 130 -7.96 9.78 -8.24
C PRO A 130 -6.96 9.51 -9.36
N ALA A 131 -6.37 10.56 -9.95
CA ALA A 131 -5.38 10.43 -11.01
C ALA A 131 -4.10 9.76 -10.50
N THR A 132 -3.70 10.00 -9.24
CA THR A 132 -2.54 9.38 -8.58
C THR A 132 -2.63 7.85 -8.57
N VAL A 133 -3.74 7.28 -8.07
CA VAL A 133 -3.91 5.82 -7.97
C VAL A 133 -3.95 5.19 -9.36
N SER A 134 -4.59 5.87 -10.31
CA SER A 134 -4.69 5.39 -11.69
C SER A 134 -3.35 5.44 -12.44
N LEU A 135 -2.53 6.46 -12.20
CA LEU A 135 -1.16 6.54 -12.70
C LEU A 135 -0.30 5.44 -12.08
N LEU A 136 -0.45 5.17 -10.78
CA LEU A 136 0.26 4.09 -10.11
C LEU A 136 -0.06 2.72 -10.73
N THR A 137 -1.34 2.40 -10.94
CA THR A 137 -1.75 1.11 -11.52
C THR A 137 -1.38 0.94 -12.99
N THR A 138 -1.30 2.03 -13.76
CA THR A 138 -0.94 1.97 -15.19
C THR A 138 0.55 2.10 -15.47
N THR A 139 1.33 2.63 -14.52
CA THR A 139 2.79 2.72 -14.65
C THR A 139 3.48 1.42 -14.24
N PHE A 140 2.97 0.75 -13.20
CA PHE A 140 3.52 -0.51 -12.70
C PHE A 140 2.64 -1.69 -13.13
N THR A 141 3.03 -2.32 -14.24
CA THR A 141 2.32 -3.48 -14.80
C THR A 141 2.82 -4.81 -14.22
N ASP A 142 4.10 -4.89 -13.84
CA ASP A 142 4.67 -6.07 -13.18
C ASP A 142 4.10 -6.26 -11.77
N THR A 143 3.75 -7.49 -11.41
CA THR A 143 3.06 -7.77 -10.13
C THR A 143 3.96 -7.50 -8.91
N LYS A 144 5.26 -7.81 -8.98
CA LYS A 144 6.21 -7.59 -7.86
C LYS A 144 6.54 -6.11 -7.71
N GLU A 145 6.85 -5.42 -8.81
CA GLU A 145 7.09 -3.98 -8.79
C GLU A 145 5.86 -3.20 -8.34
N ARG A 146 4.67 -3.60 -8.81
CA ARG A 146 3.40 -2.99 -8.40
C ARG A 146 3.17 -3.14 -6.90
N ALA A 147 3.34 -4.33 -6.33
CA ALA A 147 3.21 -4.52 -4.89
C ALA A 147 4.19 -3.63 -4.09
N LYS A 148 5.44 -3.53 -4.55
CA LYS A 148 6.48 -2.68 -3.93
C LYS A 148 6.13 -1.19 -4.04
N ALA A 149 5.64 -0.75 -5.20
CA ALA A 149 5.23 0.63 -5.44
C ALA A 149 4.01 1.02 -4.59
N PHE A 150 3.00 0.15 -4.50
CA PHE A 150 1.85 0.34 -3.60
C PHE A 150 2.25 0.38 -2.13
N GLY A 151 3.22 -0.46 -1.72
CA GLY A 151 3.79 -0.44 -0.37
C GLY A 151 4.47 0.89 -0.04
N LEU A 152 5.37 1.36 -0.92
CA LEU A 152 6.09 2.63 -0.73
C LEU A 152 5.12 3.83 -0.76
N PHE A 153 4.21 3.86 -1.73
CA PHE A 153 3.17 4.88 -1.83
C PHE A 153 2.33 4.95 -0.56
N SER A 154 1.85 3.80 -0.07
CA SER A 154 1.02 3.74 1.15
C SER A 154 1.80 4.14 2.40
N GLY A 155 3.10 3.80 2.49
CA GLY A 155 3.97 4.23 3.59
C GLY A 155 4.19 5.75 3.61
N ILE A 156 4.40 6.36 2.44
CA ILE A 156 4.54 7.81 2.30
C ILE A 156 3.22 8.52 2.66
N VAL A 157 2.10 8.08 2.12
CA VAL A 157 0.78 8.66 2.44
C VAL A 157 0.43 8.49 3.92
N GLY A 158 0.72 7.31 4.50
CA GLY A 158 0.46 7.00 5.90
C GLY A 158 1.29 7.83 6.89
N SER A 159 2.52 8.17 6.53
CA SER A 159 3.39 9.04 7.35
C SER A 159 3.07 10.54 7.23
N GLY A 160 2.34 10.94 6.18
CA GLY A 160 2.04 12.34 5.89
C GLY A 160 1.35 13.10 7.04
N ALA A 161 0.48 12.45 7.82
CA ALA A 161 -0.16 13.11 8.95
C ALA A 161 0.82 13.54 10.04
N ALA A 162 1.76 12.66 10.43
CA ALA A 162 2.79 12.99 11.43
C ALA A 162 3.75 14.07 10.92
N ILE A 163 4.20 13.93 9.66
CA ILE A 163 5.12 14.89 9.04
C ILE A 163 4.46 16.27 8.98
N GLY A 164 3.18 16.35 8.60
CA GLY A 164 2.47 17.61 8.47
C GLY A 164 2.19 18.30 9.79
N LEU A 165 1.96 17.54 10.87
CA LEU A 165 1.87 18.10 12.21
C LEU A 165 3.21 18.73 12.65
N ILE A 166 4.34 18.07 12.40
CA ILE A 166 5.66 18.62 12.77
C ILE A 166 6.00 19.83 11.91
N ILE A 167 5.90 19.70 10.57
CA ILE A 167 6.19 20.80 9.64
C ILE A 167 5.25 21.98 9.91
N GLY A 168 3.97 21.74 10.18
CA GLY A 168 3.00 22.77 10.52
C GLY A 168 3.38 23.53 11.79
N GLY A 169 3.81 22.80 12.83
CA GLY A 169 4.33 23.41 14.05
C GLY A 169 5.59 24.26 13.81
N VAL A 170 6.57 23.74 13.06
CA VAL A 170 7.81 24.46 12.71
C VAL A 170 7.49 25.73 11.91
N LEU A 171 6.70 25.62 10.84
CA LEU A 171 6.37 26.76 9.98
C LEU A 171 5.58 27.82 10.74
N THR A 172 4.59 27.41 11.54
CA THR A 172 3.76 28.34 12.32
C THR A 172 4.60 29.09 13.36
N GLU A 173 5.51 28.39 14.05
CA GLU A 173 6.31 28.98 15.14
C GLU A 173 7.46 29.88 14.62
N TYR A 174 8.13 29.49 13.53
CA TYR A 174 9.36 30.18 13.09
C TYR A 174 9.20 31.05 11.83
N ALA A 175 8.27 30.73 10.93
CA ALA A 175 8.07 31.47 9.69
C ALA A 175 6.73 32.24 9.67
N GLY A 176 5.78 31.83 10.51
CA GLY A 176 4.42 32.34 10.55
C GLY A 176 3.45 31.50 9.72
N TRP A 177 2.16 31.59 10.07
CA TRP A 177 1.11 30.72 9.50
C TRP A 177 0.96 30.82 7.98
N ARG A 178 1.36 31.93 7.34
CA ARG A 178 1.25 32.08 5.88
C ARG A 178 2.13 31.07 5.14
N TRP A 179 3.29 30.75 5.71
CA TRP A 179 4.22 29.77 5.13
C TRP A 179 3.69 28.34 5.16
N CYS A 180 2.73 28.05 6.05
CA CYS A 180 1.98 26.79 6.04
C CYS A 180 1.24 26.55 4.71
N LEU A 181 0.88 27.60 3.99
CA LEU A 181 0.26 27.52 2.67
C LEU A 181 1.28 27.71 1.55
N TYR A 182 2.29 28.56 1.74
CA TYR A 182 3.34 28.74 0.74
C TYR A 182 4.23 27.50 0.56
N VAL A 183 4.39 26.64 1.57
CA VAL A 183 5.23 25.42 1.49
C VAL A 183 4.81 24.47 0.36
N ASN A 184 3.53 24.48 -0.02
CA ASN A 184 3.03 23.67 -1.13
C ASN A 184 3.56 24.14 -2.50
N VAL A 185 3.88 25.43 -2.63
CA VAL A 185 4.31 26.04 -3.91
C VAL A 185 5.66 25.49 -4.40
N PRO A 186 6.77 25.51 -3.62
CA PRO A 186 8.04 24.96 -4.08
C PRO A 186 7.97 23.45 -4.30
N ILE A 187 7.22 22.71 -3.45
CA ILE A 187 7.01 21.27 -3.61
C ILE A 187 6.30 20.99 -4.94
N ALA A 188 5.18 21.66 -5.19
CA ALA A 188 4.41 21.48 -6.42
C ALA A 188 5.19 21.92 -7.66
N ALA A 189 6.00 22.99 -7.58
CA ALA A 189 6.84 23.41 -8.70
C ALA A 189 7.86 22.33 -9.08
N ALA A 190 8.57 21.76 -8.09
CA ALA A 190 9.52 20.67 -8.32
C ALA A 190 8.84 19.41 -8.88
N VAL A 191 7.71 19.00 -8.29
CA VAL A 191 6.94 17.83 -8.73
C VAL A 191 6.32 18.04 -10.11
N THR A 192 5.86 19.25 -10.43
CA THR A 192 5.33 19.60 -11.75
C THR A 192 6.42 19.55 -12.80
N ALA A 193 7.60 20.11 -12.53
CA ALA A 193 8.75 20.07 -13.45
C ALA A 193 9.16 18.62 -13.77
N LEU A 194 9.27 17.78 -12.74
CA LEU A 194 9.56 16.36 -12.92
C LEU A 194 8.41 15.62 -13.63
N GLY A 195 7.16 15.91 -13.27
CA GLY A 195 5.98 15.29 -13.85
C GLY A 195 5.78 15.60 -15.33
N ILE A 196 6.10 16.82 -15.79
CA ILE A 196 6.06 17.19 -17.23
C ILE A 196 7.04 16.34 -18.05
N ALA A 197 8.17 15.97 -17.45
CA ALA A 197 9.21 15.17 -18.08
C ALA A 197 8.92 13.66 -18.04
N THR A 198 8.27 13.15 -16.99
CA THR A 198 8.14 11.71 -16.73
C THR A 198 6.76 11.13 -16.99
N LEU A 199 5.69 11.91 -16.83
CA LEU A 199 4.32 11.38 -16.91
C LEU A 199 3.90 11.04 -18.34
N PRO A 200 3.22 9.90 -18.55
CA PRO A 200 2.75 9.49 -19.87
C PRO A 200 1.69 10.47 -20.41
N ARG A 201 1.86 10.87 -21.68
CA ARG A 201 0.98 11.82 -22.39
C ARG A 201 -0.22 11.14 -23.05
N ASN A 202 -0.90 10.26 -22.31
CA ASN A 202 -2.05 9.53 -22.83
C ASN A 202 -3.26 10.45 -23.08
N ARG A 203 -3.92 10.27 -24.22
CA ARG A 203 -5.20 10.92 -24.53
C ARG A 203 -6.31 10.17 -23.79
N GLY A 204 -7.13 10.90 -23.04
CA GLY A 204 -8.28 10.31 -22.35
C GLY A 204 -9.41 9.90 -23.32
N HIS A 205 -10.46 9.30 -22.76
CA HIS A 205 -11.60 8.76 -23.48
C HIS A 205 -12.74 9.80 -23.53
N ARG A 206 -12.98 10.38 -24.72
CA ARG A 206 -13.94 11.50 -24.90
C ARG A 206 -15.41 11.09 -24.72
N ASP A 207 -15.67 9.79 -24.80
CA ASP A 207 -16.94 9.09 -24.68
C ASP A 207 -17.44 8.97 -23.23
N ILE A 208 -16.62 9.32 -22.24
CA ILE A 208 -17.01 9.36 -20.82
C ILE A 208 -17.87 10.60 -20.55
N SER A 209 -19.14 10.38 -20.16
CA SER A 209 -20.03 11.47 -19.77
C SER A 209 -19.74 11.95 -18.34
N LEU A 210 -19.86 13.27 -18.15
CA LEU A 210 -19.76 13.92 -16.85
C LEU A 210 -21.17 14.19 -16.34
N ASP A 211 -21.53 13.54 -15.23
CA ASP A 211 -22.77 13.83 -14.53
C ASP A 211 -22.62 15.11 -13.69
N ALA A 212 -22.80 16.25 -14.38
CA ALA A 212 -22.68 17.57 -13.78
C ALA A 212 -23.80 17.87 -12.77
N ILE A 213 -25.00 17.31 -12.99
CA ILE A 213 -26.14 17.50 -12.08
C ILE A 213 -25.87 16.76 -10.76
N GLY A 214 -25.48 15.49 -10.84
CA GLY A 214 -25.08 14.70 -9.68
C GLY A 214 -23.89 15.32 -8.94
N ALA A 215 -22.92 15.90 -9.66
CA ALA A 215 -21.81 16.63 -9.06
C ALA A 215 -22.28 17.82 -8.21
N VAL A 216 -23.16 18.66 -8.77
CA VAL A 216 -23.67 19.85 -8.08
C VAL A 216 -24.52 19.45 -6.88
N LEU A 217 -25.45 18.52 -7.03
CA LEU A 217 -26.32 18.07 -5.94
C LEU A 217 -25.53 17.38 -4.82
N GLY A 218 -24.58 16.51 -5.18
CA GLY A 218 -23.71 15.79 -4.24
C GLY A 218 -22.74 16.69 -3.48
N CYS A 219 -22.40 17.87 -4.02
CA CYS A 219 -21.59 18.87 -3.31
C CYS A 219 -22.44 19.82 -2.47
N LEU A 220 -23.49 20.40 -3.06
CA LEU A 220 -24.29 21.43 -2.37
C LEU A 220 -25.12 20.86 -1.22
N GLY A 221 -25.54 19.59 -1.27
CA GLY A 221 -26.26 18.95 -0.17
C GLY A 221 -25.45 18.93 1.14
N PRO A 222 -24.29 18.25 1.19
CA PRO A 222 -23.41 18.27 2.36
C PRO A 222 -22.94 19.67 2.78
N VAL A 223 -22.72 20.59 1.83
CA VAL A 223 -22.38 21.99 2.14
C VAL A 223 -23.53 22.68 2.86
N ALA A 224 -24.78 22.54 2.38
CA ALA A 224 -25.96 23.10 3.03
C ALA A 224 -26.17 22.50 4.43
N LEU A 225 -25.89 21.20 4.62
CA LEU A 225 -25.94 20.55 5.93
C LEU A 225 -24.97 21.19 6.91
N VAL A 226 -23.69 21.25 6.52
CA VAL A 226 -22.63 21.79 7.37
C VAL A 226 -22.83 23.28 7.64
N TYR A 227 -23.33 24.03 6.65
CA TYR A 227 -23.65 25.45 6.80
C TYR A 227 -24.84 25.69 7.74
N GLY A 228 -25.92 24.92 7.59
CA GLY A 228 -27.04 24.97 8.54
C GLY A 228 -26.59 24.66 9.97
N LEU A 229 -25.76 23.63 10.17
CA LEU A 229 -25.20 23.29 11.48
C LEU A 229 -24.31 24.42 12.02
N SER A 230 -23.47 25.03 11.20
CA SER A 230 -22.54 26.08 11.66
C SER A 230 -23.22 27.40 12.05
N GLU A 231 -24.39 27.72 11.49
CA GLU A 231 -25.13 28.94 11.82
C GLU A 231 -26.01 28.79 13.07
N ALA A 232 -26.27 27.54 13.52
CA ALA A 232 -27.12 27.26 14.66
C ALA A 232 -26.65 27.88 16.00
N PRO A 233 -25.34 27.98 16.33
CA PRO A 233 -24.90 28.62 17.58
C PRO A 233 -25.19 30.11 17.64
N GLU A 234 -25.03 30.82 16.52
CA GLU A 234 -25.21 32.28 16.46
C GLU A 234 -26.69 32.67 16.32
N ARG A 235 -27.46 31.90 15.52
CA ARG A 235 -28.85 32.25 15.17
C ARG A 235 -29.91 31.45 15.92
N GLY A 236 -29.52 30.39 16.61
CA GLY A 236 -30.41 29.43 17.26
C GLY A 236 -30.97 28.38 16.30
N TRP A 237 -31.36 27.23 16.87
CA TRP A 237 -31.91 26.10 16.13
C TRP A 237 -33.29 26.38 15.51
N ASP A 238 -34.07 27.28 16.12
CA ASP A 238 -35.40 27.67 15.65
C ASP A 238 -35.36 28.73 14.52
N SER A 239 -34.17 29.15 14.11
CA SER A 239 -34.02 30.14 13.04
C SER A 239 -34.57 29.60 11.71
N PRO A 240 -35.43 30.36 11.00
CA PRO A 240 -35.93 29.96 9.68
C PRO A 240 -34.81 29.70 8.66
N LEU A 241 -33.68 30.39 8.80
CA LEU A 241 -32.50 30.15 7.95
C LEU A 241 -31.88 28.78 8.22
N VAL A 242 -31.67 28.43 9.49
CA VAL A 242 -31.07 27.14 9.90
C VAL A 242 -31.97 25.99 9.45
N ILE A 243 -33.26 26.06 9.76
CA ILE A 243 -34.25 25.06 9.32
C ILE A 243 -34.30 24.98 7.79
N GLY A 244 -34.31 26.13 7.11
CA GLY A 244 -34.31 26.21 5.65
C GLY A 244 -33.08 25.55 5.02
N LEU A 245 -31.89 25.76 5.58
CA LEU A 245 -30.63 25.14 5.12
C LEU A 245 -30.62 23.62 5.35
N LEU A 246 -31.07 23.16 6.52
CA LEU A 246 -31.16 21.73 6.85
C LEU A 246 -32.19 21.02 5.95
N ALA A 247 -33.36 21.63 5.73
CA ALA A 247 -34.37 21.12 4.80
C ALA A 247 -33.85 21.10 3.36
N THR A 248 -33.17 22.17 2.92
CA THR A 248 -32.54 22.25 1.59
C THR A 248 -31.50 21.14 1.42
N SER A 249 -30.69 20.86 2.44
CA SER A 249 -29.75 19.74 2.42
C SER A 249 -30.46 18.40 2.20
N VAL A 250 -31.54 18.12 2.93
CA VAL A 250 -32.32 16.88 2.76
C VAL A 250 -32.86 16.78 1.33
N VAL A 251 -33.40 17.87 0.79
CA VAL A 251 -33.91 17.92 -0.59
C VAL A 251 -32.78 17.70 -1.61
N LEU A 252 -31.63 18.36 -1.46
CA LEU A 252 -30.49 18.24 -2.39
C LEU A 252 -29.88 16.84 -2.36
N ILE A 253 -29.71 16.23 -1.18
CA ILE A 253 -29.22 14.86 -1.05
C ILE A 253 -30.24 13.87 -1.61
N GLY A 254 -31.53 14.06 -1.35
CA GLY A 254 -32.59 13.24 -1.94
C GLY A 254 -32.61 13.33 -3.47
N ALA A 255 -32.51 14.55 -4.01
CA ALA A 255 -32.42 14.80 -5.45
C ALA A 255 -31.15 14.17 -6.05
N PHE A 256 -30.02 14.22 -5.34
CA PHE A 256 -28.80 13.53 -5.75
C PHE A 256 -29.06 12.03 -5.89
N LEU A 257 -29.61 11.37 -4.85
CA LEU A 257 -29.89 9.93 -4.89
C LEU A 257 -30.84 9.56 -6.03
N ILE A 258 -31.90 10.34 -6.24
CA ILE A 258 -32.84 10.15 -7.36
C ILE A 258 -32.11 10.30 -8.71
N SER A 259 -31.27 11.32 -8.86
CA SER A 259 -30.50 11.53 -10.09
C SER A 259 -29.58 10.35 -10.42
N GLN A 260 -28.98 9.72 -9.40
CA GLN A 260 -28.08 8.58 -9.57
C GLN A 260 -28.81 7.29 -9.99
N VAL A 261 -30.13 7.19 -9.77
CA VAL A 261 -30.96 6.09 -10.28
C VAL A 261 -31.40 6.35 -11.73
N LEU A 262 -31.62 7.61 -12.09
CA LEU A 262 -32.18 7.99 -13.40
C LEU A 262 -31.15 8.13 -14.52
N ILE A 263 -29.91 8.52 -14.19
CA ILE A 263 -28.85 8.81 -15.19
C ILE A 263 -28.21 7.52 -15.71
N ARG A 264 -27.93 7.44 -17.02
CA ARG A 264 -27.35 6.25 -17.69
C ARG A 264 -25.91 5.91 -17.25
N GLN A 265 -25.10 6.91 -16.93
CA GLN A 265 -23.71 6.76 -16.46
C GLN A 265 -23.50 7.49 -15.12
N PRO A 266 -24.16 7.06 -14.03
CA PRO A 266 -24.16 7.79 -12.76
C PRO A 266 -22.75 7.87 -12.16
N LEU A 267 -22.49 8.91 -11.35
CA LEU A 267 -21.24 9.02 -10.58
C LEU A 267 -21.12 7.91 -9.55
N LEU A 268 -22.23 7.60 -8.88
CA LEU A 268 -22.30 6.61 -7.82
C LEU A 268 -23.13 5.41 -8.26
N PRO A 269 -22.52 4.23 -8.46
CA PRO A 269 -23.26 3.03 -8.79
C PRO A 269 -24.00 2.53 -7.53
N LEU A 270 -25.21 3.06 -7.28
CA LEU A 270 -25.99 2.80 -6.06
C LEU A 270 -26.22 1.31 -5.79
N ARG A 271 -26.36 0.49 -6.85
CA ARG A 271 -26.47 -0.97 -6.73
C ARG A 271 -25.29 -1.61 -5.99
N VAL A 272 -24.08 -1.06 -6.16
CA VAL A 272 -22.84 -1.58 -5.56
C VAL A 272 -22.73 -1.06 -4.13
N VAL A 273 -23.10 0.19 -3.91
CA VAL A 273 -23.01 0.86 -2.60
C VAL A 273 -24.05 0.35 -1.61
N ALA A 274 -25.25 0.01 -2.09
CA ALA A 274 -26.37 -0.46 -1.27
C ALA A 274 -26.18 -1.88 -0.70
N GLU A 275 -25.13 -2.60 -1.11
CA GLU A 275 -24.81 -3.88 -0.48
C GLU A 275 -24.44 -3.65 1.00
N ARG A 276 -25.03 -4.47 1.87
CA ARG A 276 -25.07 -4.23 3.32
C ARG A 276 -23.68 -4.06 3.95
N THR A 277 -22.71 -4.89 3.55
CA THR A 277 -21.34 -4.85 4.08
C THR A 277 -20.61 -3.61 3.60
N ARG A 278 -20.76 -3.24 2.33
CA ARG A 278 -20.23 -2.00 1.74
C ARG A 278 -20.81 -0.76 2.39
N SER A 279 -22.13 -0.67 2.52
CA SER A 279 -22.80 0.41 3.24
C SER A 279 -22.30 0.56 4.68
N GLY A 280 -22.17 -0.56 5.41
CA GLY A 280 -21.58 -0.55 6.75
C GLY A 280 -20.12 -0.09 6.78
N SER A 281 -19.34 -0.43 5.75
CA SER A 281 -17.93 0.00 5.63
C SER A 281 -17.79 1.49 5.31
N PHE A 282 -18.67 2.05 4.47
CA PHE A 282 -18.71 3.48 4.20
C PHE A 282 -19.16 4.27 5.44
N LEU A 283 -20.17 3.78 6.15
CA LEU A 283 -20.61 4.37 7.42
C LEU A 283 -19.48 4.33 8.45
N GLY A 284 -18.77 3.20 8.59
CA GLY A 284 -17.62 3.08 9.47
C GLY A 284 -16.50 4.07 9.11
N ALA A 285 -16.17 4.21 7.83
CA ALA A 285 -15.19 5.18 7.36
C ALA A 285 -15.60 6.64 7.66
N ALA A 286 -16.89 6.97 7.50
CA ALA A 286 -17.45 8.27 7.84
C ALA A 286 -17.37 8.53 9.36
N LEU A 287 -17.77 7.56 10.18
CA LEU A 287 -17.78 7.67 11.65
C LEU A 287 -16.38 7.83 12.25
N LEU A 288 -15.37 7.11 11.73
CA LEU A 288 -13.99 7.27 12.18
C LEU A 288 -13.49 8.70 11.99
N ASN A 289 -13.80 9.31 10.83
CA ASN A 289 -13.42 10.71 10.60
C ASN A 289 -14.33 11.70 11.29
N PHE A 290 -15.60 11.39 11.47
CA PHE A 290 -16.54 12.18 12.29
C PHE A 290 -15.99 12.35 13.72
N GLY A 291 -15.56 11.26 14.35
CA GLY A 291 -14.94 11.29 15.68
C GLY A 291 -13.62 12.07 15.71
N MET A 292 -12.70 11.75 14.80
CA MET A 292 -11.38 12.39 14.73
C MET A 292 -11.49 13.90 14.47
N MET A 293 -12.17 14.31 13.40
CA MET A 293 -12.32 15.72 13.05
C MET A 293 -13.16 16.46 14.09
N GLY A 294 -14.20 15.80 14.63
CA GLY A 294 -15.05 16.34 15.68
C GLY A 294 -14.30 16.78 16.93
N ILE A 295 -13.24 16.07 17.33
CA ILE A 295 -12.46 16.41 18.54
C ILE A 295 -11.14 17.15 18.23
N SER A 296 -10.61 17.00 17.02
CA SER A 296 -9.29 17.54 16.62
C SER A 296 -9.11 19.04 16.89
N LEU A 297 -10.13 19.85 16.55
CA LEU A 297 -10.08 21.29 16.77
C LEU A 297 -9.96 21.61 18.27
N PHE A 298 -10.81 21.00 19.10
CA PHE A 298 -10.78 21.22 20.55
C PHE A 298 -9.48 20.77 21.18
N ALA A 299 -8.94 19.64 20.73
CA ALA A 299 -7.68 19.13 21.26
C ALA A 299 -6.50 20.06 20.94
N THR A 300 -6.44 20.62 19.72
CA THR A 300 -5.42 21.63 19.39
C THR A 300 -5.57 22.89 20.24
N TYR A 301 -6.80 23.36 20.45
CA TYR A 301 -7.06 24.53 21.29
C TYR A 301 -6.74 24.27 22.77
N HIS A 302 -7.07 23.09 23.29
CA HIS A 302 -6.72 22.71 24.65
C HIS A 302 -5.20 22.70 24.84
N LEU A 303 -4.44 22.11 23.90
CA LEU A 303 -2.98 22.10 23.97
C LEU A 303 -2.37 23.50 23.90
N GLN A 304 -2.83 24.36 22.98
CA GLN A 304 -2.20 25.66 22.76
C GLN A 304 -2.74 26.78 23.66
N MET A 305 -4.05 26.82 23.91
CA MET A 305 -4.71 27.90 24.67
C MET A 305 -4.87 27.59 26.17
N VAL A 306 -5.10 26.32 26.54
CA VAL A 306 -5.26 25.92 27.95
C VAL A 306 -3.93 25.47 28.55
N MET A 307 -3.21 24.56 27.87
CA MET A 307 -1.90 24.07 28.34
C MET A 307 -0.72 24.97 27.92
N HIS A 308 -0.99 26.04 27.17
CA HIS A 308 0.02 27.02 26.72
C HIS A 308 1.19 26.42 25.91
N TYR A 309 0.95 25.33 25.17
CA TYR A 309 1.98 24.75 24.31
C TYR A 309 2.19 25.63 23.08
N LYS A 310 3.46 25.83 22.73
CA LYS A 310 3.82 26.40 21.42
C LYS A 310 3.40 25.46 20.28
N PRO A 311 3.15 25.96 19.05
CA PRO A 311 2.69 25.16 17.92
C PRO A 311 3.55 23.93 17.64
N LEU A 312 4.89 24.02 17.72
CA LEU A 312 5.76 22.86 17.53
C LEU A 312 5.53 21.77 18.58
N LYS A 313 5.46 22.16 19.85
CA LYS A 313 5.21 21.23 20.96
C LYS A 313 3.82 20.59 20.84
N ALA A 314 2.81 21.36 20.41
CA ALA A 314 1.48 20.83 20.12
C ALA A 314 1.54 19.79 19.00
N GLY A 315 2.30 20.02 17.91
CA GLY A 315 2.50 19.04 16.84
C GLY A 315 3.09 17.72 17.33
N PHE A 316 4.12 17.77 18.19
CA PHE A 316 4.69 16.58 18.84
C PHE A 316 3.68 15.84 19.74
N ALA A 317 2.77 16.57 20.38
CA ALA A 317 1.74 16.00 21.26
C ALA A 317 0.69 15.15 20.52
N PHE A 318 0.58 15.27 19.19
CA PHE A 318 -0.29 14.39 18.37
C PHE A 318 0.40 13.11 17.88
N LEU A 319 1.73 13.02 17.95
CA LEU A 319 2.48 11.87 17.43
C LEU A 319 2.11 10.52 18.08
N PRO A 320 1.81 10.44 19.39
CA PRO A 320 1.39 9.18 19.99
C PRO A 320 0.13 8.58 19.35
N MET A 321 -0.80 9.43 18.90
CA MET A 321 -1.98 8.97 18.15
C MET A 321 -1.54 8.32 16.83
N VAL A 322 -0.68 8.99 16.04
CA VAL A 322 -0.20 8.45 14.75
C VAL A 322 0.60 7.16 14.97
N GLY A 323 1.43 7.11 16.01
CA GLY A 323 2.17 5.91 16.42
C GLY A 323 1.22 4.76 16.75
N ALA A 324 0.17 5.01 17.53
CA ALA A 324 -0.86 4.01 17.83
C ALA A 324 -1.59 3.53 16.57
N VAL A 325 -1.96 4.42 15.63
CA VAL A 325 -2.53 4.02 14.33
C VAL A 325 -1.59 3.06 13.59
N MET A 326 -0.31 3.44 13.46
CA MET A 326 0.69 2.66 12.74
C MET A 326 0.96 1.31 13.39
N VAL A 327 1.17 1.28 14.72
CA VAL A 327 1.43 0.05 15.47
C VAL A 327 0.22 -0.87 15.38
N THR A 328 -0.99 -0.37 15.60
CA THR A 328 -2.19 -1.22 15.55
C THR A 328 -2.46 -1.73 14.13
N ALA A 329 -2.31 -0.90 13.10
CA ALA A 329 -2.50 -1.32 11.71
C ALA A 329 -1.45 -2.37 11.28
N THR A 330 -0.18 -2.18 11.61
CA THR A 330 0.90 -3.08 11.19
C THR A 330 1.02 -4.32 12.06
N GLN A 331 0.78 -4.21 13.36
CA GLN A 331 1.04 -5.32 14.28
C GLN A 331 -0.20 -6.18 14.53
N VAL A 332 -1.37 -5.56 14.65
CA VAL A 332 -2.63 -6.28 14.95
C VAL A 332 -3.34 -6.61 13.67
N VAL A 333 -3.69 -5.59 12.88
CA VAL A 333 -4.54 -5.78 11.70
C VAL A 333 -3.84 -6.62 10.64
N ALA A 334 -2.59 -6.33 10.26
CA ALA A 334 -1.89 -7.11 9.24
C ALA A 334 -1.75 -8.62 9.57
N ARG A 335 -1.71 -8.99 10.86
CA ARG A 335 -1.61 -10.40 11.30
C ARG A 335 -2.96 -11.11 11.39
N VAL A 336 -4.02 -10.37 11.66
CA VAL A 336 -5.35 -10.92 11.96
C VAL A 336 -6.32 -10.79 10.79
N MET A 337 -6.05 -9.86 9.87
CA MET A 337 -6.81 -9.66 8.63
C MET A 337 -6.86 -10.98 7.83
N GLY A 338 -8.09 -11.44 7.52
CA GLY A 338 -8.34 -12.70 6.82
C GLY A 338 -8.53 -13.93 7.72
N ARG A 339 -8.25 -13.83 9.03
CA ARG A 339 -8.52 -14.91 10.01
C ARG A 339 -9.83 -14.73 10.78
N ILE A 340 -10.27 -13.48 10.95
CA ILE A 340 -11.52 -13.14 11.63
C ILE A 340 -12.43 -12.29 10.73
N PRO A 341 -13.76 -12.33 10.94
CA PRO A 341 -14.70 -11.45 10.26
C PRO A 341 -14.38 -9.97 10.45
N THR A 342 -14.54 -9.17 9.39
CA THR A 342 -14.18 -7.73 9.39
C THR A 342 -14.89 -6.95 10.50
N ARG A 343 -16.12 -7.32 10.87
CA ARG A 343 -16.87 -6.68 11.97
C ARG A 343 -16.16 -6.72 13.32
N TRP A 344 -15.35 -7.74 13.58
CA TRP A 344 -14.61 -7.89 14.83
C TRP A 344 -13.32 -7.05 14.87
N LEU A 345 -13.00 -6.37 13.77
CA LEU A 345 -11.97 -5.33 13.74
C LEU A 345 -12.62 -3.94 13.79
N VAL A 346 -13.64 -3.71 12.95
CA VAL A 346 -14.29 -2.39 12.82
C VAL A 346 -15.12 -2.02 14.05
N GLY A 347 -15.89 -2.95 14.61
CA GLY A 347 -16.71 -2.70 15.79
C GLY A 347 -15.88 -2.25 17.00
N PRO A 348 -14.90 -3.06 17.45
CA PRO A 348 -14.00 -2.65 18.52
C PRO A 348 -13.23 -1.37 18.21
N GLY A 349 -12.80 -1.16 16.96
CA GLY A 349 -12.09 0.06 16.60
C GLY A 349 -12.96 1.32 16.67
N LEU A 350 -14.23 1.27 16.29
CA LEU A 350 -15.19 2.35 16.51
C LEU A 350 -15.46 2.56 18.01
N ALA A 351 -15.55 1.49 18.81
CA ALA A 351 -15.70 1.60 20.26
C ALA A 351 -14.48 2.27 20.93
N PHE A 352 -13.26 1.91 20.54
CA PHE A 352 -12.03 2.57 21.00
C PHE A 352 -11.99 4.05 20.60
N THR A 353 -12.46 4.37 19.38
CA THR A 353 -12.58 5.75 18.93
C THR A 353 -13.58 6.51 19.81
N ALA A 354 -14.75 5.91 20.11
CA ALA A 354 -15.76 6.48 20.99
C ALA A 354 -15.26 6.69 22.42
N ALA A 355 -14.50 5.73 22.97
CA ALA A 355 -13.87 5.83 24.28
C ALA A 355 -12.81 6.93 24.32
N GLY A 356 -12.00 7.06 23.27
CA GLY A 356 -11.02 8.14 23.14
C GLY A 356 -11.68 9.51 23.10
N VAL A 357 -12.76 9.69 22.32
CA VAL A 357 -13.55 10.93 22.33
C VAL A 357 -14.19 11.16 23.70
N TRP A 358 -14.77 10.13 24.32
CA TRP A 358 -15.40 10.23 25.64
C TRP A 358 -14.40 10.69 26.70
N MET A 359 -13.13 10.29 26.62
CA MET A 359 -12.13 10.72 27.59
C MET A 359 -11.91 12.24 27.59
N PHE A 360 -12.21 12.94 26.48
CA PHE A 360 -12.19 14.40 26.46
C PHE A 360 -13.28 15.05 27.33
N THR A 361 -14.33 14.32 27.72
CA THR A 361 -15.32 14.82 28.70
C THR A 361 -14.75 14.95 30.10
N THR A 362 -13.66 14.24 30.40
CA THR A 362 -13.00 14.25 31.71
C THR A 362 -11.87 15.26 31.83
N LEU A 363 -11.53 15.95 30.73
CA LEU A 363 -10.49 16.98 30.73
C LEU A 363 -10.97 18.19 31.52
N SER A 364 -10.21 18.54 32.53
CA SER A 364 -10.31 19.77 33.32
C SER A 364 -9.13 20.71 33.01
N GLU A 365 -9.16 21.92 33.56
CA GLU A 365 -8.08 22.91 33.43
C GLU A 365 -6.74 22.40 34.01
N ASP A 366 -6.80 21.56 35.05
CA ASP A 366 -5.63 20.99 35.73
C ASP A 366 -5.16 19.65 35.12
N SER A 367 -5.80 19.19 34.04
CA SER A 367 -5.48 17.90 33.47
C SER A 367 -4.08 17.89 32.87
N SER A 368 -3.25 16.96 33.32
CA SER A 368 -1.93 16.77 32.72
C SER A 368 -2.01 16.11 31.35
N TYR A 369 -1.04 16.39 30.49
CA TYR A 369 -0.92 15.71 29.19
C TYR A 369 -0.84 14.18 29.35
N LEU A 370 -0.08 13.69 30.33
CA LEU A 370 0.20 12.26 30.51
C LEU A 370 -1.05 11.47 30.92
N PHE A 371 -1.88 12.02 31.80
CA PHE A 371 -3.03 11.31 32.36
C PHE A 371 -4.38 11.69 31.71
N GLY A 372 -4.48 12.87 31.09
CA GLY A 372 -5.68 13.31 30.38
C GLY A 372 -5.62 13.07 28.88
N VAL A 373 -4.66 13.69 28.21
CA VAL A 373 -4.64 13.79 26.73
C VAL A 373 -4.02 12.56 26.06
N LEU A 374 -2.90 12.06 26.60
CA LEU A 374 -2.17 10.94 26.01
C LEU A 374 -3.02 9.67 25.89
N PRO A 375 -3.77 9.22 26.93
CA PRO A 375 -4.55 7.99 26.79
C PRO A 375 -5.71 8.17 25.81
N ALA A 376 -6.31 9.36 25.73
CA ALA A 376 -7.33 9.68 24.72
C ALA A 376 -6.75 9.56 23.30
N TRP A 377 -5.54 10.06 23.06
CA TRP A 377 -4.82 9.90 21.79
C TRP A 377 -4.50 8.46 21.43
N LEU A 378 -4.07 7.66 22.41
CA LEU A 378 -3.79 6.25 22.19
C LEU A 378 -5.06 5.49 21.83
N LEU A 379 -6.18 5.73 22.53
CA LEU A 379 -7.47 5.10 22.23
C LEU A 379 -7.99 5.47 20.83
N LEU A 380 -7.92 6.75 20.46
CA LEU A 380 -8.24 7.22 19.11
C LEU A 380 -7.36 6.53 18.07
N GLY A 381 -6.04 6.51 18.29
CA GLY A 381 -5.10 5.90 17.36
C GLY A 381 -5.31 4.39 17.19
N ILE A 382 -5.54 3.65 18.29
CA ILE A 382 -5.88 2.22 18.25
C ILE A 382 -7.19 2.00 17.48
N GLY A 383 -8.21 2.80 17.76
CA GLY A 383 -9.52 2.68 17.11
C GLY A 383 -9.47 2.88 15.60
N MET A 384 -8.74 3.90 15.17
CA MET A 384 -8.49 4.19 13.77
C MET A 384 -7.60 3.13 13.10
N GLY A 385 -6.53 2.69 13.76
CA GLY A 385 -5.65 1.63 13.27
C GLY A 385 -6.38 0.29 13.06
N LEU A 386 -7.30 -0.07 13.96
CA LEU A 386 -8.14 -1.26 13.86
C LEU A 386 -9.15 -1.19 12.71
N SER A 387 -9.58 0.00 12.30
CA SER A 387 -10.76 0.13 11.42
C SER A 387 -10.48 0.64 10.02
N TYR A 388 -9.42 1.44 9.81
CA TYR A 388 -9.14 2.06 8.50
C TYR A 388 -8.93 1.02 7.38
N SER A 389 -8.01 0.08 7.61
CA SER A 389 -7.70 -0.94 6.60
C SER A 389 -8.86 -1.93 6.42
N PRO A 390 -9.50 -2.47 7.48
CA PRO A 390 -10.62 -3.39 7.31
C PRO A 390 -11.84 -2.79 6.63
N THR A 391 -12.20 -1.54 6.92
CA THR A 391 -13.30 -0.85 6.20
C THR A 391 -12.95 -0.64 4.72
N ALA A 392 -11.70 -0.33 4.39
CA ALA A 392 -11.27 -0.23 2.99
C ALA A 392 -11.34 -1.57 2.25
N HIS A 393 -10.81 -2.63 2.84
CA HIS A 393 -10.89 -3.97 2.26
C HIS A 393 -12.33 -4.46 2.11
N ALA A 394 -13.17 -4.30 3.14
CA ALA A 394 -14.57 -4.71 3.09
C ALA A 394 -15.39 -3.90 2.09
N SER A 395 -15.06 -2.62 1.86
CA SER A 395 -15.73 -1.82 0.84
C SER A 395 -15.44 -2.32 -0.58
N LEU A 396 -14.26 -2.90 -0.83
CA LEU A 396 -13.84 -3.39 -2.14
C LEU A 396 -14.11 -4.88 -2.37
N ALA A 397 -14.57 -5.60 -1.33
CA ALA A 397 -14.84 -7.03 -1.42
C ALA A 397 -15.96 -7.33 -2.45
N GLY A 398 -15.68 -8.23 -3.39
CA GLY A 398 -16.65 -8.65 -4.42
C GLY A 398 -17.07 -7.54 -5.39
N VAL A 399 -16.28 -6.47 -5.52
CA VAL A 399 -16.50 -5.40 -6.51
C VAL A 399 -15.82 -5.79 -7.83
N ALA A 400 -16.53 -5.69 -8.94
CA ALA A 400 -15.94 -5.86 -10.27
C ALA A 400 -14.93 -4.73 -10.55
N GLU A 401 -13.82 -5.01 -11.25
CA GLU A 401 -12.74 -4.03 -11.51
C GLU A 401 -13.24 -2.68 -12.04
N ARG A 402 -14.25 -2.69 -12.91
CA ARG A 402 -14.88 -1.47 -13.47
C ARG A 402 -15.52 -0.55 -12.43
N ASP A 403 -15.97 -1.11 -11.30
CA ASP A 403 -16.68 -0.39 -10.24
C ASP A 403 -15.75 -0.06 -9.04
N SER A 404 -14.57 -0.70 -8.96
CA SER A 404 -13.60 -0.53 -7.86
C SER A 404 -13.12 0.90 -7.66
N GLY A 405 -12.92 1.64 -8.76
CA GLY A 405 -12.54 3.06 -8.70
C GLY A 405 -13.61 3.94 -8.06
N ALA A 406 -14.88 3.75 -8.44
CA ALA A 406 -16.01 4.49 -7.90
C ALA A 406 -16.25 4.18 -6.41
N VAL A 407 -16.09 2.92 -6.01
CA VAL A 407 -16.19 2.47 -4.62
C VAL A 407 -15.10 3.08 -3.74
N SER A 408 -13.84 3.06 -4.19
CA SER A 408 -12.73 3.67 -3.45
C SER A 408 -12.88 5.18 -3.30
N ALA A 409 -13.31 5.86 -4.38
CA ALA A 409 -13.61 7.27 -4.35
C ALA A 409 -14.78 7.59 -3.41
N PHE A 410 -15.86 6.79 -3.42
CA PHE A 410 -16.97 6.99 -2.48
C PHE A 410 -16.55 6.75 -1.03
N GLN A 411 -15.67 5.78 -0.76
CA GLN A 411 -15.15 5.57 0.59
C GLN A 411 -14.41 6.81 1.12
N THR A 412 -13.60 7.44 0.28
CA THR A 412 -12.88 8.66 0.65
C THR A 412 -13.86 9.84 0.78
N THR A 413 -14.88 9.90 -0.08
CA THR A 413 -15.97 10.89 0.00
C THR A 413 -16.72 10.79 1.33
N ALA A 414 -17.15 9.58 1.71
CA ALA A 414 -17.83 9.31 2.97
C ALA A 414 -16.98 9.73 4.18
N ARG A 415 -15.67 9.50 4.11
CA ARG A 415 -14.70 9.91 5.13
C ARG A 415 -14.63 11.43 5.28
N GLN A 416 -14.47 12.17 4.17
CA GLN A 416 -14.36 13.63 4.19
C GLN A 416 -15.66 14.31 4.64
N ILE A 417 -16.80 13.85 4.13
CA ILE A 417 -18.12 14.36 4.52
C ILE A 417 -18.40 14.04 5.99
N GLY A 418 -18.13 12.81 6.43
CA GLY A 418 -18.26 12.41 7.83
C GLY A 418 -17.41 13.28 8.77
N GLY A 419 -16.16 13.56 8.39
CA GLY A 419 -15.28 14.46 9.12
C GLY A 419 -15.79 15.91 9.18
N ALA A 420 -16.29 16.44 8.06
CA ALA A 420 -16.85 17.79 8.00
C ALA A 420 -18.11 17.94 8.87
N ILE A 421 -19.01 16.96 8.82
CA ILE A 421 -20.22 16.92 9.67
C ILE A 421 -19.82 16.79 11.14
N GLY A 422 -18.84 15.93 11.46
CA GLY A 422 -18.35 15.76 12.83
C GLY A 422 -17.78 17.03 13.41
N LEU A 423 -16.89 17.70 12.67
CA LEU A 423 -16.34 18.98 13.09
C LEU A 423 -17.43 20.06 13.26
N ALA A 424 -18.38 20.12 12.33
CA ALA A 424 -19.48 21.09 12.39
C ALA A 424 -20.39 20.88 13.58
N LEU A 425 -20.89 19.64 13.76
CA LEU A 425 -21.78 19.31 14.85
C LEU A 425 -21.08 19.50 16.21
N SER A 426 -19.83 19.06 16.36
CA SER A 426 -19.09 19.22 17.60
C SER A 426 -18.83 20.69 17.94
N ASN A 427 -18.44 21.51 16.95
CA ASN A 427 -18.26 22.96 17.14
C ASN A 427 -19.58 23.62 17.56
N THR A 428 -20.68 23.27 16.89
CA THR A 428 -22.01 23.81 17.21
C THR A 428 -22.46 23.43 18.62
N LEU A 429 -22.33 22.16 19.00
CA LEU A 429 -22.68 21.68 20.34
C LEU A 429 -21.81 22.33 21.42
N ALA A 430 -20.50 22.44 21.19
CA ALA A 430 -19.58 23.04 22.15
C ALA A 430 -19.83 24.54 22.32
N ALA A 431 -19.99 25.27 21.22
CA ALA A 431 -20.24 26.71 21.25
C ALA A 431 -21.58 27.04 21.91
N SER A 432 -22.64 26.28 21.58
CA SER A 432 -23.96 26.46 22.20
C SER A 432 -23.93 26.19 23.71
N ALA A 433 -23.27 25.11 24.14
CA ALA A 433 -23.15 24.75 25.54
C ALA A 433 -22.23 25.70 26.33
N ALA A 434 -21.15 26.18 25.72
CA ALA A 434 -20.29 27.20 26.31
C ALA A 434 -21.03 28.53 26.51
N ALA A 435 -21.80 28.96 25.49
CA ALA A 435 -22.58 30.18 25.55
C ALA A 435 -23.68 30.12 26.62
N SER A 436 -24.41 29.01 26.72
CA SER A 436 -25.42 28.82 27.78
C SER A 436 -24.78 28.80 29.16
N TYR A 437 -23.67 28.07 29.34
CA TYR A 437 -22.95 28.02 30.61
C TYR A 437 -22.45 29.42 31.03
N TYR A 438 -21.89 30.17 30.09
CA TYR A 438 -21.43 31.54 30.35
C TYR A 438 -22.59 32.45 30.75
N ALA A 439 -23.73 32.40 30.05
CA ALA A 439 -24.90 33.20 30.34
C ALA A 439 -25.46 32.94 31.76
N ASP A 440 -25.55 31.68 32.16
CA ASP A 440 -26.10 31.27 33.46
C ASP A 440 -25.20 31.68 34.65
N HIS A 441 -23.89 31.78 34.43
CA HIS A 441 -22.90 31.99 35.50
C HIS A 441 -22.28 33.39 35.53
N LYS A 442 -22.49 34.23 34.50
CA LYS A 442 -21.96 35.62 34.43
C LYS A 442 -22.41 36.51 35.61
N GLY A 443 -23.54 36.18 36.25
CA GLY A 443 -24.10 36.93 37.38
C GLY A 443 -23.71 36.44 38.79
N GLN A 444 -22.98 35.32 38.92
CA GLN A 444 -22.79 34.62 40.20
C GLN A 444 -21.44 34.90 40.90
N GLY A 445 -20.72 35.96 40.52
CA GLY A 445 -19.55 36.48 41.28
C GLY A 445 -18.21 35.77 41.06
N ALA A 446 -18.13 34.68 40.30
CA ALA A 446 -16.86 34.02 39.94
C ALA A 446 -16.32 34.56 38.60
N GLN A 447 -15.60 35.69 38.63
CA GLN A 447 -15.04 36.29 37.41
C GLN A 447 -13.76 35.59 36.91
N ASP A 448 -13.00 34.94 37.80
CA ASP A 448 -11.76 34.28 37.41
C ASP A 448 -12.00 32.91 36.74
N GLY A 449 -11.53 32.79 35.51
CA GLY A 449 -11.56 31.55 34.73
C GLY A 449 -12.91 31.18 34.12
N LEU A 450 -13.96 32.02 34.21
CA LEU A 450 -15.30 31.68 33.70
C LEU A 450 -15.30 31.35 32.20
N LEU A 451 -14.50 32.06 31.40
CA LEU A 451 -14.33 31.77 29.97
C LEU A 451 -13.71 30.39 29.75
N THR A 452 -12.64 30.05 30.48
CA THR A 452 -11.98 28.74 30.39
C THR A 452 -12.95 27.62 30.81
N LYS A 453 -13.68 27.79 31.91
CA LYS A 453 -14.71 26.84 32.37
C LYS A 453 -15.84 26.64 31.35
N SER A 454 -16.29 27.72 30.71
CA SER A 454 -17.30 27.62 29.66
C SER A 454 -16.81 26.84 28.44
N ILE A 455 -15.55 27.03 28.03
CA ILE A 455 -14.92 26.26 26.95
C ILE A 455 -14.82 24.79 27.35
N VAL A 456 -14.33 24.48 28.54
CA VAL A 456 -14.22 23.10 29.06
C VAL A 456 -15.59 22.43 29.07
N HIS A 457 -16.63 23.08 29.60
CA HIS A 457 -17.99 22.55 29.61
C HIS A 457 -18.55 22.31 28.19
N GLY A 458 -18.30 23.25 27.26
CA GLY A 458 -18.65 23.10 25.85
C GLY A 458 -17.97 21.89 25.22
N THR A 459 -16.66 21.75 25.41
CA THR A 459 -15.89 20.61 24.88
C THR A 459 -16.37 19.28 25.44
N ALA A 460 -16.67 19.21 26.74
CA ALA A 460 -17.21 18.00 27.36
C ALA A 460 -18.60 17.65 26.81
N THR A 461 -19.47 18.65 26.62
CA THR A 461 -20.80 18.43 26.06
C THR A 461 -20.73 17.90 24.63
N ALA A 462 -19.89 18.49 23.80
CA ALA A 462 -19.67 18.02 22.43
C ALA A 462 -19.08 16.60 22.40
N ALA A 463 -18.04 16.33 23.19
CA ALA A 463 -17.42 15.01 23.28
C ALA A 463 -18.42 13.92 23.73
N TRP A 464 -19.34 14.24 24.64
CA TRP A 464 -20.38 13.31 25.10
C TRP A 464 -21.32 12.90 23.97
N TRP A 465 -21.87 13.87 23.23
CA TRP A 465 -22.75 13.62 22.09
C TRP A 465 -22.04 12.89 20.94
N VAL A 466 -20.82 13.30 20.61
CA VAL A 466 -20.02 12.66 19.55
C VAL A 466 -19.72 11.20 19.92
N SER A 467 -19.35 10.93 21.17
CA SER A 467 -19.15 9.57 21.66
C SER A 467 -20.43 8.74 21.57
N GLY A 468 -21.58 9.31 21.93
CA GLY A 468 -22.90 8.67 21.78
C GLY A 468 -23.20 8.28 20.33
N VAL A 469 -22.97 9.20 19.37
CA VAL A 469 -23.13 8.92 17.93
C VAL A 469 -22.18 7.80 17.48
N LEU A 470 -20.93 7.80 17.94
CA LEU A 470 -19.96 6.75 17.62
C LEU A 470 -20.35 5.40 18.21
N LEU A 471 -20.91 5.34 19.42
CA LEU A 471 -21.37 4.10 20.05
C LEU A 471 -22.58 3.52 19.31
N ILE A 472 -23.57 4.35 18.95
CA ILE A 472 -24.70 3.90 18.13
C ILE A 472 -24.18 3.42 16.77
N GLY A 473 -23.30 4.19 16.15
CA GLY A 473 -22.65 3.86 14.89
C GLY A 473 -21.84 2.55 14.97
N THR A 474 -21.21 2.26 16.10
CA THR A 474 -20.50 1.00 16.36
C THR A 474 -21.45 -0.18 16.25
N ILE A 475 -22.64 -0.09 16.89
CA ILE A 475 -23.66 -1.15 16.84
C ILE A 475 -24.14 -1.34 15.41
N VAL A 476 -24.51 -0.26 14.72
CA VAL A 476 -24.99 -0.30 13.34
C VAL A 476 -23.94 -0.90 12.40
N CYS A 477 -22.70 -0.41 12.43
CA CYS A 477 -21.62 -0.93 11.60
C CYS A 477 -21.32 -2.41 11.87
N THR A 478 -21.32 -2.83 13.14
CA THR A 478 -21.08 -4.24 13.51
C THR A 478 -22.18 -5.16 12.99
N ILE A 479 -23.43 -4.69 12.97
CA ILE A 479 -24.60 -5.43 12.45
C ILE A 479 -24.63 -5.43 10.91
N MET A 480 -24.17 -4.35 10.27
CA MET A 480 -24.16 -4.22 8.81
C MET A 480 -23.00 -4.98 8.16
N ILE A 481 -21.80 -4.92 8.75
CA ILE A 481 -20.61 -5.57 8.19
C ILE A 481 -20.68 -7.07 8.46
N ASN A 482 -20.98 -7.87 7.43
CA ASN A 482 -21.02 -9.33 7.53
C ASN A 482 -20.10 -9.99 6.49
N ALA A 483 -18.88 -9.45 6.31
CA ALA A 483 -17.82 -10.12 5.57
C ALA A 483 -17.13 -11.14 6.47
N ASP A 484 -17.46 -12.42 6.28
CA ASP A 484 -16.76 -13.54 6.92
C ASP A 484 -15.79 -14.19 5.91
N PRO A 485 -14.46 -14.08 6.12
CA PRO A 485 -13.46 -14.76 5.28
C PRO A 485 -13.67 -16.26 5.19
N ARG A 486 -14.28 -16.88 6.22
CA ARG A 486 -14.59 -18.31 6.25
C ARG A 486 -15.74 -18.64 5.34
N LYS A 487 -16.78 -17.81 5.28
CA LYS A 487 -17.86 -17.94 4.29
C LYS A 487 -17.41 -17.63 2.89
N ALA A 488 -16.42 -16.77 2.68
CA ALA A 488 -15.84 -16.57 1.36
C ALA A 488 -15.06 -17.82 0.90
N ARG A 489 -14.21 -18.39 1.77
CA ARG A 489 -13.51 -19.66 1.50
C ARG A 489 -14.46 -20.85 1.39
N GLN A 490 -15.48 -20.93 2.24
CA GLN A 490 -16.53 -21.94 2.18
C GLN A 490 -17.39 -21.73 0.95
N ALA A 491 -17.80 -20.52 0.55
CA ALA A 491 -18.49 -20.33 -0.72
C ALA A 491 -17.62 -20.70 -1.92
N THR A 492 -16.29 -20.60 -1.84
CA THR A 492 -15.40 -21.12 -2.89
C THR A 492 -15.25 -22.65 -2.83
N ALA A 493 -15.32 -23.25 -1.63
CA ALA A 493 -15.26 -24.69 -1.41
C ALA A 493 -16.61 -25.38 -1.71
N ASP A 494 -17.70 -24.85 -1.16
CA ASP A 494 -19.10 -25.17 -1.41
C ASP A 494 -19.50 -24.85 -2.86
N ALA A 495 -19.03 -23.78 -3.52
CA ALA A 495 -19.21 -23.67 -4.99
C ALA A 495 -18.41 -24.72 -5.77
N GLY A 496 -17.41 -25.35 -5.15
CA GLY A 496 -16.75 -26.56 -5.64
C GLY A 496 -17.45 -27.85 -5.23
N THR A 497 -18.46 -27.82 -4.36
CA THR A 497 -19.17 -29.00 -3.81
C THR A 497 -20.66 -29.06 -4.21
N ASP A 498 -21.35 -27.91 -4.32
CA ASP A 498 -22.73 -27.68 -4.78
C ASP A 498 -22.82 -27.39 -6.29
N ALA A 499 -21.73 -27.56 -7.04
CA ALA A 499 -21.81 -27.70 -8.50
C ALA A 499 -22.24 -29.13 -8.92
N ALA A 500 -22.88 -29.89 -8.01
CA ALA A 500 -23.83 -30.93 -8.38
C ALA A 500 -25.22 -30.27 -8.41
N PRO A 501 -25.87 -30.13 -9.57
CA PRO A 501 -27.17 -29.49 -9.64
C PRO A 501 -28.21 -30.31 -8.88
N ASP A 502 -28.95 -29.67 -7.98
CA ASP A 502 -30.27 -30.13 -7.55
C ASP A 502 -31.12 -30.33 -8.81
N THR A 503 -31.41 -31.59 -9.08
CA THR A 503 -32.31 -32.04 -10.13
C THR A 503 -33.71 -31.53 -9.84
N ASP A 504 -34.17 -30.53 -10.61
CA ASP A 504 -35.55 -30.59 -11.08
C ASP A 504 -35.71 -31.94 -11.78
N ALA A 505 -36.63 -32.77 -11.27
CA ALA A 505 -36.84 -34.16 -11.65
C ALA A 505 -37.37 -34.37 -13.09
N ASP A 506 -37.04 -33.47 -14.01
CA ASP A 506 -37.42 -33.50 -15.43
C ASP A 506 -36.28 -33.11 -16.40
N THR A 507 -35.03 -32.94 -15.93
CA THR A 507 -33.86 -32.63 -16.79
C THR A 507 -32.76 -33.69 -16.79
N ASP A 508 -32.95 -34.82 -16.09
CA ASP A 508 -31.91 -35.86 -15.96
C ASP A 508 -31.73 -36.72 -17.25
N ALA A 509 -32.59 -36.52 -18.26
CA ALA A 509 -32.54 -37.31 -19.49
C ALA A 509 -31.46 -36.85 -20.50
N ASP A 510 -31.00 -35.60 -20.45
CA ASP A 510 -30.15 -34.99 -21.51
C ASP A 510 -28.76 -34.50 -21.05
N ALA A 511 -28.35 -34.80 -19.80
CA ALA A 511 -27.05 -34.40 -19.29
C ALA A 511 -25.90 -35.25 -19.89
N VAL A 512 -24.83 -34.59 -20.35
CA VAL A 512 -23.67 -35.24 -20.96
C VAL A 512 -22.46 -35.14 -20.04
N MET A 513 -21.80 -36.26 -19.71
CA MET A 513 -20.60 -36.26 -18.88
C MET A 513 -19.34 -36.01 -19.70
N ILE A 514 -18.57 -34.98 -19.37
CA ILE A 514 -17.26 -34.73 -19.99
C ILE A 514 -16.18 -35.29 -19.06
N ARG A 515 -15.38 -36.23 -19.55
CA ARG A 515 -14.31 -36.88 -18.76
C ARG A 515 -13.01 -36.84 -19.53
N GLY A 516 -11.89 -36.84 -18.84
CA GLY A 516 -10.60 -37.00 -19.49
C GLY A 516 -9.46 -36.63 -18.57
N HIS A 517 -8.31 -36.35 -19.17
CA HIS A 517 -7.09 -36.03 -18.45
C HIS A 517 -6.55 -34.68 -18.88
N VAL A 518 -6.00 -33.93 -17.94
CA VAL A 518 -5.18 -32.76 -18.20
C VAL A 518 -3.73 -33.24 -18.22
N VAL A 519 -3.13 -33.12 -19.39
CA VAL A 519 -1.77 -33.58 -19.62
C VAL A 519 -0.91 -32.48 -20.22
N TRP A 520 0.38 -32.67 -20.13
CA TRP A 520 1.41 -31.84 -20.73
C TRP A 520 2.51 -32.76 -21.27
N ALA A 521 3.22 -32.33 -22.32
CA ALA A 521 4.36 -32.99 -22.97
C ALA A 521 4.50 -34.52 -22.75
N GLU A 522 4.14 -35.34 -23.75
CA GLU A 522 4.22 -36.82 -23.66
C GLU A 522 3.38 -37.40 -22.50
N ASP A 523 2.13 -36.95 -22.37
CA ASP A 523 1.10 -37.46 -21.43
C ASP A 523 1.43 -37.33 -19.93
N VAL A 524 2.30 -36.40 -19.54
CA VAL A 524 2.56 -36.09 -18.13
C VAL A 524 1.32 -35.46 -17.51
N PRO A 525 0.74 -36.04 -16.45
CA PRO A 525 -0.47 -35.52 -15.83
C PRO A 525 -0.20 -34.19 -15.12
N VAL A 526 -1.09 -33.22 -15.34
CA VAL A 526 -1.05 -31.92 -14.65
C VAL A 526 -2.09 -31.91 -13.54
N SER A 527 -1.62 -32.06 -12.30
CA SER A 527 -2.46 -32.05 -11.12
C SER A 527 -2.97 -30.66 -10.77
N GLU A 528 -4.14 -30.58 -10.14
CA GLU A 528 -4.75 -29.34 -9.64
C GLU A 528 -5.05 -28.28 -10.72
N ALA A 529 -4.99 -28.65 -12.00
CA ALA A 529 -5.45 -27.79 -13.07
C ALA A 529 -6.95 -27.50 -12.90
N ALA A 530 -7.32 -26.24 -12.77
CA ALA A 530 -8.70 -25.81 -12.66
C ALA A 530 -9.35 -25.84 -14.05
N LEU A 531 -10.39 -26.66 -14.22
CA LEU A 531 -11.18 -26.73 -15.44
C LEU A 531 -12.53 -26.06 -15.23
N THR A 532 -12.90 -25.18 -16.15
CA THR A 532 -14.17 -24.46 -16.17
C THR A 532 -14.86 -24.71 -17.51
N LEU A 533 -16.07 -25.26 -17.47
CA LEU A 533 -16.93 -25.41 -18.62
C LEU A 533 -17.86 -24.19 -18.72
N VAL A 534 -17.82 -23.53 -19.87
CA VAL A 534 -18.57 -22.29 -20.13
C VAL A 534 -19.45 -22.49 -21.36
N THR A 535 -20.68 -21.97 -21.33
CA THR A 535 -21.52 -21.88 -22.54
C THR A 535 -20.93 -20.90 -23.55
N HIS A 536 -21.35 -20.98 -24.81
CA HIS A 536 -20.97 -20.01 -25.84
C HIS A 536 -21.29 -18.54 -25.49
N ASP A 537 -22.27 -18.29 -24.62
CA ASP A 537 -22.65 -16.96 -24.12
C ASP A 537 -21.77 -16.45 -22.95
N GLY A 538 -20.74 -17.21 -22.57
CA GLY A 538 -19.82 -16.83 -21.48
C GLY A 538 -20.33 -17.13 -20.07
N ARG A 539 -21.48 -17.80 -19.93
CA ARG A 539 -22.00 -18.26 -18.63
C ARG A 539 -21.29 -19.54 -18.20
N GLU A 540 -20.68 -19.52 -17.03
CA GLU A 540 -20.08 -20.71 -16.39
C GLU A 540 -21.16 -21.73 -16.04
N VAL A 541 -20.87 -22.99 -16.32
CA VAL A 541 -21.84 -24.10 -16.26
C VAL A 541 -21.39 -25.20 -15.33
N ALA A 542 -20.08 -25.50 -15.31
CA ALA A 542 -19.49 -26.45 -14.39
C ALA A 542 -18.02 -26.11 -14.15
N ARG A 543 -17.49 -26.48 -13.00
CA ARG A 543 -16.07 -26.32 -12.65
C ARG A 543 -15.58 -27.54 -11.90
N THR A 544 -14.34 -27.93 -12.13
CA THR A 544 -13.65 -29.00 -11.40
C THR A 544 -12.15 -28.73 -11.35
N SER A 545 -11.42 -29.52 -10.58
CA SER A 545 -9.95 -29.55 -10.60
C SER A 545 -9.48 -30.93 -11.02
N ALA A 546 -8.44 -31.00 -11.85
CA ALA A 546 -7.78 -32.25 -12.17
C ALA A 546 -7.19 -32.88 -10.90
N ASP A 547 -7.34 -34.20 -10.75
CA ASP A 547 -6.78 -34.95 -9.64
C ASP A 547 -5.25 -35.10 -9.76
N ARG A 548 -4.63 -35.88 -8.86
CA ARG A 548 -3.17 -36.10 -8.87
C ARG A 548 -2.66 -36.81 -10.12
N ASN A 549 -3.53 -37.51 -10.84
CA ASN A 549 -3.25 -38.20 -12.09
C ASN A 549 -3.73 -37.38 -13.30
N GLY A 550 -4.08 -36.10 -13.11
CA GLY A 550 -4.58 -35.23 -14.16
C GLY A 550 -6.01 -35.54 -14.57
N ALA A 551 -6.68 -36.55 -13.99
CA ALA A 551 -8.02 -36.93 -14.39
C ALA A 551 -9.06 -35.91 -13.91
N TYR A 552 -10.05 -35.62 -14.74
CA TYR A 552 -11.14 -34.72 -14.42
C TYR A 552 -12.48 -35.25 -14.92
N THR A 553 -13.55 -34.75 -14.30
CA THR A 553 -14.92 -35.04 -14.72
C THR A 553 -15.78 -33.80 -14.52
N LEU A 554 -16.52 -33.42 -15.56
CA LEU A 554 -17.43 -32.28 -15.62
C LEU A 554 -18.79 -32.72 -16.16
N ARG A 555 -19.84 -32.04 -15.75
CA ARG A 555 -21.22 -32.32 -16.22
C ARG A 555 -21.71 -31.18 -17.09
N ALA A 556 -22.14 -31.48 -18.31
CA ALA A 556 -22.80 -30.52 -19.19
C ALA A 556 -24.33 -30.69 -19.07
N PRO A 557 -25.09 -29.64 -18.72
CA PRO A 557 -26.53 -29.74 -18.42
C PRO A 557 -27.44 -29.82 -19.65
N GLY A 558 -26.90 -29.95 -20.86
CA GLY A 558 -27.68 -30.13 -22.08
C GLY A 558 -26.82 -30.15 -23.34
N HIS A 559 -27.44 -30.37 -24.49
CA HIS A 559 -26.76 -30.38 -25.79
C HIS A 559 -26.40 -28.96 -26.25
N GLY A 560 -25.22 -28.81 -26.87
CA GLY A 560 -24.78 -27.52 -27.40
C GLY A 560 -23.27 -27.32 -27.38
N PRO A 561 -22.80 -26.19 -27.93
CA PRO A 561 -21.40 -25.81 -27.89
C PRO A 561 -21.01 -25.30 -26.49
N TYR A 562 -19.94 -25.87 -25.96
CA TYR A 562 -19.28 -25.47 -24.73
C TYR A 562 -17.83 -25.09 -25.00
N LEU A 563 -17.26 -24.28 -24.13
CA LEU A 563 -15.84 -23.99 -24.08
C LEU A 563 -15.30 -24.56 -22.78
N LEU A 564 -14.36 -25.49 -22.88
CA LEU A 564 -13.64 -26.04 -21.74
C LEU A 564 -12.34 -25.27 -21.56
N ILE A 565 -12.26 -24.47 -20.50
CA ILE A 565 -11.08 -23.68 -20.16
C ILE A 565 -10.33 -24.41 -19.05
N ALA A 566 -9.10 -24.83 -19.30
CA ALA A 566 -8.21 -25.34 -18.28
C ALA A 566 -7.15 -24.31 -17.93
N ARG A 567 -6.90 -24.13 -16.64
CA ARG A 567 -5.89 -23.22 -16.10
C ARG A 567 -5.07 -23.93 -15.04
N SER A 568 -3.75 -23.76 -15.11
CA SER A 568 -2.83 -24.19 -14.06
C SER A 568 -1.95 -23.01 -13.68
N ASP A 569 -1.40 -23.02 -12.47
CA ASP A 569 -0.44 -22.02 -12.02
C ASP A 569 0.90 -22.14 -12.77
N THR A 570 1.16 -23.32 -13.34
CA THR A 570 2.42 -23.68 -14.02
C THR A 570 2.29 -23.76 -15.53
N HIS A 571 1.09 -23.60 -16.10
CA HIS A 571 0.85 -23.77 -17.54
C HIS A 571 -0.06 -22.67 -18.09
N ARG A 572 0.09 -22.31 -19.37
CA ARG A 572 -0.76 -21.32 -20.05
C ARG A 572 -2.21 -21.80 -20.07
N SER A 573 -3.17 -20.93 -19.77
CA SER A 573 -4.58 -21.33 -19.86
C SER A 573 -4.92 -21.72 -21.30
N THR A 574 -5.50 -22.91 -21.46
CA THR A 574 -5.98 -23.40 -22.76
C THR A 574 -7.50 -23.45 -22.77
N ALA A 575 -8.11 -23.19 -23.92
CA ALA A 575 -9.55 -23.19 -24.08
C ALA A 575 -9.91 -24.05 -25.30
N THR A 576 -10.58 -25.17 -25.05
CA THR A 576 -10.96 -26.12 -26.09
C THR A 576 -12.47 -26.08 -26.33
N PRO A 577 -12.93 -25.82 -27.57
CA PRO A 577 -14.35 -25.93 -27.89
C PRO A 577 -14.77 -27.41 -27.85
N LEU A 578 -15.89 -27.68 -27.20
CA LEU A 578 -16.54 -28.99 -27.12
C LEU A 578 -17.98 -28.87 -27.62
N ALA A 579 -18.49 -29.91 -28.28
CA ALA A 579 -19.88 -29.97 -28.72
C ALA A 579 -20.55 -31.19 -28.09
N ALA A 580 -21.54 -30.94 -27.22
CA ALA A 580 -22.39 -32.01 -26.69
C ALA A 580 -23.55 -32.25 -27.65
N THR A 581 -23.56 -33.41 -28.31
CA THR A 581 -24.59 -33.82 -29.26
C THR A 581 -25.73 -34.60 -28.59
N ALA A 582 -26.94 -34.49 -29.14
CA ALA A 582 -28.09 -35.27 -28.68
C ALA A 582 -27.81 -36.78 -28.73
N GLY A 583 -28.02 -37.49 -27.62
CA GLY A 583 -27.81 -38.94 -27.48
C GLY A 583 -26.40 -39.39 -27.00
N ALA A 584 -25.45 -38.47 -26.78
CA ALA A 584 -24.16 -38.82 -26.20
C ALA A 584 -24.24 -38.84 -24.66
N SER A 585 -23.96 -39.98 -24.02
CA SER A 585 -23.94 -40.07 -22.55
C SER A 585 -22.63 -39.56 -21.93
N ALA A 586 -21.53 -39.60 -22.67
CA ALA A 586 -20.24 -39.05 -22.26
C ALA A 586 -19.39 -38.56 -23.45
N ILE A 587 -18.55 -37.56 -23.19
CA ILE A 587 -17.52 -37.02 -24.09
C ILE A 587 -16.18 -37.24 -23.40
N GLU A 588 -15.30 -38.03 -24.01
CA GLU A 588 -13.92 -38.14 -23.57
C GLU A 588 -13.08 -37.06 -24.26
N HIS A 589 -12.39 -36.25 -23.47
CA HIS A 589 -11.54 -35.19 -23.99
C HIS A 589 -10.30 -35.01 -23.13
N THR A 590 -9.13 -35.14 -23.75
CA THR A 590 -7.86 -34.85 -23.09
C THR A 590 -7.48 -33.41 -23.36
N VAL A 591 -7.27 -32.64 -22.29
CA VAL A 591 -6.79 -31.27 -22.38
C VAL A 591 -5.27 -31.30 -22.33
N THR A 592 -4.63 -30.83 -23.40
CA THR A 592 -3.17 -30.74 -23.47
C THR A 592 -2.74 -29.29 -23.34
N PHE A 593 -1.95 -28.98 -22.31
CA PHE A 593 -1.27 -27.68 -22.24
C PHE A 593 -0.14 -27.64 -23.27
N GLN A 594 -0.11 -26.57 -24.07
CA GLN A 594 0.93 -26.32 -25.07
C GLN A 594 1.85 -25.21 -24.56
N ASP A 595 2.66 -25.53 -23.55
CA ASP A 595 3.67 -24.59 -23.07
C ASP A 595 4.97 -24.74 -23.86
N GLU A 596 5.45 -23.64 -24.42
CA GLU A 596 6.69 -23.54 -25.17
C GLU A 596 7.83 -22.92 -24.34
N GLY A 597 7.86 -23.15 -23.02
CA GLY A 597 9.00 -22.73 -22.20
C GLY A 597 10.28 -23.42 -22.68
N ALA A 598 11.34 -22.65 -22.91
CA ALA A 598 12.63 -23.19 -23.34
C ALA A 598 13.78 -22.45 -22.65
N VAL A 599 14.79 -23.21 -22.23
CA VAL A 599 16.07 -22.70 -21.73
C VAL A 599 17.14 -23.07 -22.75
N THR A 600 17.75 -22.07 -23.36
CA THR A 600 18.99 -22.20 -24.12
C THR A 600 20.15 -21.72 -23.30
N GLY A 601 21.35 -22.21 -23.54
CA GLY A 601 22.52 -21.63 -22.93
C GLY A 601 23.83 -22.11 -23.51
N ILE A 602 24.92 -21.51 -23.01
CA ILE A 602 26.30 -21.85 -23.38
C ILE A 602 27.13 -21.98 -22.11
N ALA A 603 27.85 -23.09 -21.96
CA ALA A 603 28.86 -23.30 -20.93
C ALA A 603 30.24 -22.85 -21.44
N ARG A 604 30.97 -22.08 -20.63
CA ARG A 604 32.29 -21.54 -20.98
C ARG A 604 33.26 -21.62 -19.80
N ASP A 605 34.56 -21.68 -20.11
CA ASP A 605 35.60 -21.49 -19.10
C ASP A 605 35.61 -20.00 -18.67
N GLU A 606 35.60 -19.76 -17.37
CA GLU A 606 35.63 -18.41 -16.79
C GLU A 606 36.93 -17.64 -17.12
N ALA A 607 38.04 -18.34 -17.38
CA ALA A 607 39.35 -17.73 -17.55
C ALA A 607 39.62 -17.17 -18.96
N ASP A 608 39.20 -17.88 -20.00
CA ASP A 608 39.48 -17.52 -21.40
C ASP A 608 38.21 -17.45 -22.27
N GLY A 609 37.05 -17.79 -21.71
CA GLY A 609 35.77 -17.78 -22.42
C GLY A 609 35.62 -18.91 -23.44
N ALA A 610 36.50 -19.91 -23.45
CA ALA A 610 36.43 -21.04 -24.37
C ALA A 610 35.14 -21.86 -24.12
N PRO A 611 34.45 -22.32 -25.18
CA PRO A 611 33.26 -23.15 -25.03
C PRO A 611 33.61 -24.49 -24.40
N LEU A 612 32.79 -24.91 -23.43
CA LEU A 612 32.98 -26.14 -22.70
C LEU A 612 32.09 -27.24 -23.29
N LYS A 613 32.69 -28.12 -24.09
CA LYS A 613 32.04 -29.29 -24.69
C LYS A 613 31.84 -30.41 -23.67
N GLY A 614 30.68 -31.08 -23.72
CA GLY A 614 30.39 -32.25 -22.90
C GLY A 614 30.11 -31.95 -21.42
N THR A 615 29.92 -30.68 -21.05
CA THR A 615 29.46 -30.28 -19.71
C THR A 615 28.10 -30.91 -19.44
N SER A 616 27.97 -31.61 -18.31
CA SER A 616 26.69 -32.16 -17.85
C SER A 616 25.79 -31.02 -17.38
N VAL A 617 24.60 -30.91 -17.98
CA VAL A 617 23.59 -29.88 -17.70
C VAL A 617 22.36 -30.57 -17.13
N ILE A 618 22.09 -30.32 -15.86
CA ILE A 618 21.03 -30.96 -15.09
C ILE A 618 20.03 -29.88 -14.66
N LEU A 619 18.79 -29.98 -15.12
CA LEU A 619 17.70 -29.09 -14.70
C LEU A 619 16.84 -29.82 -13.66
N THR A 620 16.68 -29.24 -12.48
CA THR A 620 15.79 -29.73 -11.42
C THR A 620 14.69 -28.72 -11.10
N ASP A 621 13.58 -29.17 -10.51
CA ASP A 621 12.64 -28.26 -9.86
C ASP A 621 13.17 -27.74 -8.51
N VAL A 622 12.42 -26.85 -7.87
CA VAL A 622 12.77 -26.26 -6.56
C VAL A 622 12.83 -27.28 -5.41
N ASN A 623 12.27 -28.47 -5.59
CA ASN A 623 12.30 -29.55 -4.61
C ASN A 623 13.45 -30.55 -4.89
N GLY A 624 14.29 -30.27 -5.90
CA GLY A 624 15.43 -31.11 -6.28
C GLY A 624 15.06 -32.30 -7.16
N ARG A 625 13.84 -32.37 -7.71
CA ARG A 625 13.46 -33.45 -8.64
C ARG A 625 14.06 -33.16 -10.01
N LEU A 626 14.69 -34.17 -10.61
CA LEU A 626 15.24 -34.08 -11.97
C LEU A 626 14.13 -33.88 -13.00
N ILE A 627 14.27 -32.84 -13.83
CA ILE A 627 13.34 -32.50 -14.92
C ILE A 627 13.96 -32.92 -16.26
N ARG A 628 15.20 -32.50 -16.52
CA ARG A 628 15.95 -32.91 -17.72
C ARG A 628 17.44 -32.97 -17.42
N SER A 629 18.15 -33.86 -18.10
CA SER A 629 19.61 -33.94 -18.09
C SER A 629 20.12 -34.10 -19.52
N LEU A 630 21.17 -33.37 -19.88
CA LEU A 630 21.81 -33.44 -21.19
C LEU A 630 23.29 -33.04 -21.08
N SER A 631 24.04 -33.14 -22.18
CA SER A 631 25.41 -32.62 -22.28
C SER A 631 25.49 -31.50 -23.31
N THR A 632 26.37 -30.53 -23.10
CA THR A 632 26.64 -29.46 -24.06
C THR A 632 27.28 -29.97 -25.36
N ASP A 633 26.99 -29.29 -26.46
CA ASP A 633 27.54 -29.60 -27.79
C ASP A 633 28.99 -29.08 -28.00
N GLU A 634 29.50 -29.12 -29.24
CA GLU A 634 30.87 -28.68 -29.55
C GLU A 634 31.12 -27.20 -29.31
N ASP A 635 30.07 -26.38 -29.39
CA ASP A 635 30.12 -24.94 -29.14
C ASP A 635 29.79 -24.61 -27.67
N GLY A 636 29.73 -25.63 -26.82
CA GLY A 636 29.34 -25.52 -25.40
C GLY A 636 27.87 -25.19 -25.20
N SER A 637 27.04 -25.28 -26.24
CA SER A 637 25.65 -24.88 -26.20
C SER A 637 24.71 -26.00 -25.73
N PHE A 638 23.56 -25.63 -25.18
CA PHE A 638 22.48 -26.54 -24.80
C PHE A 638 21.10 -25.93 -25.02
N LEU A 639 20.10 -26.79 -25.24
CA LEU A 639 18.69 -26.45 -25.33
C LEU A 639 17.84 -27.45 -24.52
N ILE A 640 17.01 -26.92 -23.63
CA ILE A 640 15.99 -27.64 -22.89
C ILE A 640 14.66 -26.99 -23.28
N ASP A 641 13.88 -27.65 -24.11
CA ASP A 641 12.56 -27.20 -24.54
C ASP A 641 11.43 -27.90 -23.76
N LYS A 642 10.19 -27.49 -24.04
CA LYS A 642 8.97 -28.01 -23.42
C LYS A 642 9.10 -27.99 -21.89
N LEU A 643 9.21 -26.80 -21.33
CA LEU A 643 9.22 -26.54 -19.89
C LEU A 643 7.92 -25.83 -19.47
N ALA A 644 7.37 -26.26 -18.35
CA ALA A 644 6.28 -25.58 -17.68
C ALA A 644 6.77 -24.24 -17.11
N TYR A 645 5.85 -23.30 -16.87
CA TYR A 645 6.15 -22.01 -16.27
C TYR A 645 6.36 -22.13 -14.76
N SER A 646 7.55 -22.59 -14.37
CA SER A 646 7.93 -22.89 -13.00
C SER A 646 9.34 -22.38 -12.68
N PRO A 647 9.68 -22.15 -11.41
CA PRO A 647 11.07 -22.05 -10.99
C PRO A 647 11.80 -23.38 -11.17
N TYR A 648 13.05 -23.31 -11.64
CA TYR A 648 13.97 -24.42 -11.81
C TYR A 648 15.37 -24.08 -11.29
N VAL A 649 16.20 -25.09 -11.06
CA VAL A 649 17.63 -24.94 -10.77
C VAL A 649 18.40 -25.68 -11.85
N LEU A 650 19.27 -24.97 -12.56
CA LEU A 650 20.15 -25.51 -13.59
C LEU A 650 21.54 -25.72 -13.01
N VAL A 651 21.98 -26.97 -12.94
CA VAL A 651 23.30 -27.36 -12.43
C VAL A 651 24.16 -27.79 -13.59
N LEU A 652 25.30 -27.12 -13.76
CA LEU A 652 26.33 -27.48 -14.72
C LEU A 652 27.52 -28.12 -14.00
N HIS A 653 27.98 -29.24 -14.53
CA HIS A 653 29.10 -29.99 -13.98
C HIS A 653 30.03 -30.48 -15.09
N GLN A 654 31.33 -30.29 -14.88
CA GLN A 654 32.37 -30.80 -15.75
C GLN A 654 33.60 -31.18 -14.93
N ASP A 655 34.23 -32.29 -15.30
CA ASP A 655 35.45 -32.75 -14.65
C ASP A 655 36.55 -31.69 -14.77
N GLY A 656 37.20 -31.39 -13.64
CA GLY A 656 38.21 -30.32 -13.57
C GLY A 656 37.64 -28.93 -13.32
N TYR A 657 36.31 -28.75 -13.23
CA TYR A 657 35.66 -27.46 -12.97
C TYR A 657 34.71 -27.49 -11.77
N ARG A 658 34.56 -26.36 -11.07
CA ARG A 658 33.61 -26.27 -9.95
C ARG A 658 32.17 -26.34 -10.48
N PRO A 659 31.29 -27.19 -9.90
CA PRO A 659 29.88 -27.22 -10.29
C PRO A 659 29.22 -25.86 -10.06
N ARG A 660 28.39 -25.43 -11.02
CA ARG A 660 27.67 -24.15 -10.96
C ARG A 660 26.18 -24.41 -10.99
N ALA A 661 25.47 -23.92 -9.97
CA ALA A 661 24.01 -23.93 -9.91
C ALA A 661 23.46 -22.53 -10.25
N ILE A 662 22.42 -22.48 -11.08
CA ILE A 662 21.79 -21.26 -11.56
C ILE A 662 20.28 -21.39 -11.38
N ASP A 663 19.68 -20.51 -10.59
CA ASP A 663 18.23 -20.47 -10.43
C ASP A 663 17.58 -19.84 -11.67
N LEU A 664 16.62 -20.55 -12.26
CA LEU A 664 15.88 -20.14 -13.45
C LEU A 664 14.40 -19.93 -13.12
N GLN A 665 13.78 -18.95 -13.79
CA GLN A 665 12.35 -18.66 -13.68
C GLN A 665 11.74 -18.68 -15.08
N VAL A 666 11.17 -19.82 -15.49
CA VAL A 666 10.52 -19.98 -16.80
C VAL A 666 9.14 -19.33 -16.73
N SER A 667 8.86 -18.35 -17.60
CA SER A 667 7.60 -17.58 -17.61
C SER A 667 7.08 -17.37 -19.03
N GLU A 668 5.82 -16.92 -19.16
CA GLU A 668 5.10 -16.80 -20.42
C GLU A 668 5.83 -15.84 -21.39
N ALA A 669 6.21 -16.36 -22.58
CA ALA A 669 6.83 -15.67 -23.72
C ALA A 669 8.35 -15.39 -23.74
N GLN A 670 9.20 -16.12 -22.99
CA GLN A 670 10.66 -16.00 -23.13
C GLN A 670 11.38 -17.36 -23.30
N GLN A 671 12.15 -17.48 -24.39
CA GLN A 671 13.26 -18.41 -24.47
C GLN A 671 14.39 -17.86 -23.58
N ILE A 672 14.64 -18.52 -22.44
CA ILE A 672 15.62 -18.07 -21.45
C ILE A 672 17.00 -18.45 -21.97
N THR A 673 17.87 -17.46 -22.17
CA THR A 673 19.27 -17.70 -22.55
C THR A 673 20.19 -17.57 -21.34
N VAL A 674 20.98 -18.62 -21.06
CA VAL A 674 21.90 -18.69 -19.92
C VAL A 674 23.34 -18.77 -20.43
N THR A 675 24.22 -17.90 -19.93
CA THR A 675 25.67 -18.10 -20.09
C THR A 675 26.24 -18.55 -18.75
N ALA A 676 26.80 -19.76 -18.71
CA ALA A 676 27.34 -20.37 -17.51
C ALA A 676 28.86 -20.46 -17.62
N GLU A 677 29.55 -19.64 -16.85
CA GLU A 677 31.02 -19.67 -16.75
C GLU A 677 31.42 -20.60 -15.61
N LEU A 678 32.28 -21.58 -15.88
CA LEU A 678 32.75 -22.54 -14.88
C LEU A 678 34.22 -22.23 -14.55
N ALA A 679 34.52 -22.17 -13.25
CA ALA A 679 35.88 -21.97 -12.75
C ALA A 679 36.66 -23.29 -12.80
N SER A 680 37.80 -23.32 -13.50
CA SER A 680 38.71 -24.46 -13.48
C SER A 680 39.39 -24.61 -12.11
N HIS A 681 39.50 -25.85 -11.62
CA HIS A 681 40.26 -26.17 -10.41
C HIS A 681 41.77 -25.99 -10.60
N ALA A 682 42.26 -25.81 -11.83
CA ALA A 682 43.68 -25.72 -12.16
C ALA A 682 44.37 -24.40 -11.74
N ARG A 683 43.63 -23.41 -11.21
CA ARG A 683 44.17 -22.10 -10.77
C ARG A 683 43.99 -21.82 -9.28
N LEU A 684 44.14 -22.86 -8.46
CA LEU A 684 44.00 -22.78 -7.01
C LEU A 684 45.34 -23.00 -6.33
N GLY A 685 45.76 -22.03 -5.52
CA GLY A 685 46.89 -22.15 -4.60
C GLY A 685 46.43 -22.58 -3.21
N SER A 686 47.39 -22.82 -2.32
CA SER A 686 47.11 -22.88 -0.88
C SER A 686 48.01 -21.93 -0.13
N LEU A 687 47.52 -21.38 0.98
CA LEU A 687 48.30 -20.54 1.88
C LEU A 687 48.39 -21.25 3.22
N SER A 688 49.61 -21.41 3.73
CA SER A 688 49.86 -21.99 5.05
C SER A 688 50.94 -21.21 5.79
N GLY A 689 50.99 -21.33 7.11
CA GLY A 689 51.99 -20.64 7.91
C GLY A 689 51.77 -20.89 9.39
N VAL A 690 52.64 -20.30 10.21
CA VAL A 690 52.51 -20.31 11.67
C VAL A 690 52.36 -18.89 12.20
N VAL A 691 51.61 -18.75 13.30
CA VAL A 691 51.48 -17.51 14.05
C VAL A 691 52.33 -17.59 15.31
N SER A 692 53.20 -16.61 15.53
CA SER A 692 54.03 -16.49 16.73
C SER A 692 53.93 -15.09 17.36
N ASP A 693 54.21 -14.98 18.65
CA ASP A 693 54.35 -13.70 19.37
C ASP A 693 55.79 -13.16 19.29
N SER A 694 56.02 -11.98 19.87
CA SER A 694 57.31 -11.28 19.94
C SER A 694 58.46 -12.07 20.57
N GLU A 695 58.19 -13.15 21.31
CA GLU A 695 59.20 -14.04 21.91
C GLU A 695 59.40 -15.34 21.10
N HIS A 696 58.83 -15.39 19.89
CA HIS A 696 58.80 -16.56 18.99
C HIS A 696 58.01 -17.76 19.53
N THR A 697 57.15 -17.55 20.51
CA THR A 697 56.21 -18.57 21.01
C THR A 697 55.04 -18.71 20.05
N LEU A 698 54.63 -19.95 19.74
CA LEU A 698 53.53 -20.22 18.82
C LEU A 698 52.18 -19.89 19.48
N VAL A 699 51.32 -19.15 18.78
CA VAL A 699 50.05 -18.63 19.32
C VAL A 699 48.86 -19.32 18.66
N ASN A 700 48.03 -19.96 19.48
CA ASN A 700 46.80 -20.61 19.05
C ASN A 700 45.60 -19.64 19.10
N ASP A 701 44.48 -20.06 18.48
CA ASP A 701 43.20 -19.33 18.48
C ASP A 701 43.24 -17.90 17.88
N VAL A 702 44.22 -17.62 17.03
CA VAL A 702 44.32 -16.35 16.30
C VAL A 702 43.43 -16.39 15.07
N ARG A 703 42.47 -15.46 14.99
CA ARG A 703 41.57 -15.34 13.83
C ARG A 703 42.28 -14.68 12.66
N LEU A 704 42.30 -15.37 11.53
CA LEU A 704 42.92 -14.96 10.28
C LEU A 704 41.85 -14.69 9.23
N THR A 705 41.88 -13.53 8.60
CA THR A 705 40.95 -13.14 7.54
C THR A 705 41.74 -12.79 6.28
N LEU A 706 41.52 -13.55 5.21
CA LEU A 706 42.08 -13.30 3.88
C LEU A 706 41.02 -12.62 3.02
N THR A 707 41.33 -11.46 2.44
CA THR A 707 40.39 -10.65 1.64
C THR A 707 40.97 -10.36 0.26
N ASP A 708 40.21 -10.60 -0.81
CA ASP A 708 40.60 -10.28 -2.18
C ASP A 708 40.28 -8.82 -2.57
N GLY A 709 40.64 -8.41 -3.79
CA GLY A 709 40.32 -7.08 -4.33
C GLY A 709 38.83 -6.84 -4.64
N SER A 710 37.99 -7.89 -4.65
CA SER A 710 36.55 -7.81 -4.90
C SER A 710 35.72 -7.66 -3.61
N GLY A 711 36.34 -7.89 -2.45
CA GLY A 711 35.73 -7.82 -1.12
C GLY A 711 35.30 -9.19 -0.56
N THR A 712 35.61 -10.29 -1.25
CA THR A 712 35.35 -11.66 -0.80
C THR A 712 36.32 -12.03 0.33
N ARG A 713 35.79 -12.60 1.42
CA ARG A 713 36.55 -12.91 2.64
C ARG A 713 36.57 -14.40 2.94
N LEU A 714 37.75 -14.95 3.17
CA LEU A 714 37.97 -16.29 3.71
C LEU A 714 38.51 -16.17 5.14
N THR A 715 38.04 -17.02 6.05
CA THR A 715 38.48 -17.00 7.46
C THR A 715 39.02 -18.35 7.90
N ALA A 716 40.11 -18.33 8.67
CA ALA A 716 40.70 -19.47 9.34
C ALA A 716 41.12 -19.09 10.77
N THR A 717 41.40 -20.08 11.60
CA THR A 717 41.92 -19.87 12.96
C THR A 717 43.20 -20.69 13.13
N SER A 718 44.21 -20.15 13.82
CA SER A 718 45.43 -20.92 14.13
C SER A 718 45.13 -22.09 15.07
N LYS A 719 45.74 -23.24 14.79
CA LYS A 719 45.63 -24.48 15.58
C LYS A 719 46.48 -24.39 16.86
N GLU A 720 46.40 -25.42 17.72
CA GLU A 720 47.18 -25.51 18.97
C GLU A 720 48.70 -25.42 18.75
N ASP A 721 49.20 -25.86 17.61
CA ASP A 721 50.61 -25.74 17.20
C ASP A 721 50.93 -24.40 16.51
N GLY A 722 50.04 -23.41 16.58
CA GLY A 722 50.16 -22.11 15.93
C GLY A 722 49.99 -22.12 14.41
N SER A 723 49.77 -23.29 13.78
CA SER A 723 49.68 -23.39 12.32
C SER A 723 48.30 -22.98 11.78
N PHE A 724 48.25 -22.43 10.58
CA PHE A 724 47.02 -22.15 9.84
C PHE A 724 47.13 -22.58 8.37
N ARG A 725 45.98 -22.80 7.75
CA ARG A 725 45.91 -23.13 6.31
C ARG A 725 44.60 -22.63 5.67
N PHE A 726 44.73 -22.00 4.52
CA PHE A 726 43.66 -21.78 3.55
C PHE A 726 43.90 -22.72 2.36
N ALA A 727 42.97 -23.66 2.15
CA ALA A 727 42.97 -24.54 0.99
C ALA A 727 42.13 -23.93 -0.14
N ASP A 728 42.45 -24.30 -1.38
CA ASP A 728 41.65 -23.97 -2.56
C ASP A 728 41.41 -22.47 -2.75
N VAL A 729 42.48 -21.67 -2.59
CA VAL A 729 42.41 -20.21 -2.73
C VAL A 729 42.74 -19.83 -4.18
N PRO A 730 41.89 -19.05 -4.86
CA PRO A 730 42.20 -18.55 -6.20
C PRO A 730 43.54 -17.82 -6.25
N VAL A 731 44.28 -17.98 -7.35
CA VAL A 731 45.52 -17.22 -7.58
C VAL A 731 45.19 -15.74 -7.69
N GLY A 732 45.93 -14.91 -6.98
CA GLY A 732 45.70 -13.46 -6.99
C GLY A 732 46.25 -12.72 -5.78
N ASN A 733 45.95 -11.42 -5.70
CA ASN A 733 46.41 -10.54 -4.65
C ASN A 733 45.43 -10.49 -3.48
N TYR A 734 45.94 -10.73 -2.27
CA TYR A 734 45.14 -10.78 -1.05
C TYR A 734 45.73 -9.92 0.07
N ILE A 735 44.84 -9.47 0.96
CA ILE A 735 45.18 -8.88 2.24
C ILE A 735 44.85 -9.91 3.32
N LEU A 736 45.87 -10.34 4.08
CA LEU A 736 45.72 -11.21 5.24
C LEU A 736 45.77 -10.38 6.52
N ILE A 737 44.77 -10.55 7.38
CA ILE A 737 44.65 -9.85 8.66
C ILE A 737 44.62 -10.89 9.78
N ALA A 738 45.58 -10.81 10.70
CA ALA A 738 45.58 -11.60 11.93
C ALA A 738 45.11 -10.74 13.10
N ALA A 739 44.07 -11.19 13.81
CA ALA A 739 43.50 -10.46 14.93
C ALA A 739 44.25 -10.78 16.25
N GLY A 740 45.09 -9.86 16.71
CA GLY A 740 45.77 -9.84 18.02
C GLY A 740 45.95 -8.39 18.49
N HIS A 741 46.27 -8.09 19.76
CA HIS A 741 46.49 -6.71 20.24
C HIS A 741 47.96 -6.29 20.04
N PRO A 742 48.36 -5.55 18.97
CA PRO A 742 47.62 -4.99 17.82
C PRO A 742 47.59 -5.88 16.56
N PRO A 743 46.61 -5.68 15.64
CA PRO A 743 46.39 -6.60 14.51
C PRO A 743 47.45 -6.44 13.43
N THR A 744 48.03 -7.56 12.99
CA THR A 744 49.04 -7.59 11.93
C THR A 744 48.38 -7.75 10.57
N VAL A 745 48.73 -6.88 9.62
CA VAL A 745 48.22 -6.91 8.23
C VAL A 745 49.36 -7.20 7.27
N SER A 746 49.19 -8.21 6.42
CA SER A 746 50.14 -8.59 5.36
C SER A 746 49.47 -8.53 4.00
N ARG A 747 50.18 -8.04 2.99
CA ARG A 747 49.78 -8.15 1.58
C ARG A 747 50.58 -9.26 0.95
N LEU A 748 49.91 -10.19 0.27
CA LEU A 748 50.54 -11.36 -0.32
C LEU A 748 49.86 -11.74 -1.63
N GLU A 749 50.65 -12.27 -2.55
CA GLU A 749 50.20 -12.81 -3.82
C GLU A 749 50.19 -14.34 -3.71
N ILE A 750 49.03 -14.96 -3.92
CA ILE A 750 48.88 -16.41 -3.89
C ILE A 750 49.11 -16.92 -5.29
N SER A 751 50.15 -17.73 -5.46
CA SER A 751 50.44 -18.48 -6.69
C SER A 751 49.83 -19.89 -6.66
N GLU A 752 49.88 -20.61 -7.78
CA GLU A 752 49.39 -22.00 -7.93
C GLU A 752 50.14 -23.03 -7.05
N ALA A 753 51.18 -22.62 -6.32
CA ALA A 753 51.91 -23.45 -5.36
C ALA A 753 51.38 -23.33 -3.92
N THR A 754 51.91 -24.15 -3.00
CA THR A 754 51.73 -23.93 -1.56
C THR A 754 52.57 -22.72 -1.13
N ASN A 755 51.90 -21.60 -0.87
CA ASN A 755 52.53 -20.39 -0.38
C ASN A 755 52.68 -20.48 1.15
N GLN A 756 53.88 -20.21 1.66
CA GLN A 756 54.14 -20.16 3.10
C GLN A 756 54.28 -18.71 3.57
N HIS A 757 53.50 -18.31 4.58
CA HIS A 757 53.56 -16.97 5.15
C HIS A 757 53.38 -17.02 6.67
N ASN A 758 54.46 -16.79 7.41
CA ASN A 758 54.44 -16.77 8.88
C ASN A 758 54.08 -15.38 9.38
N ILE A 759 53.34 -15.32 10.49
CA ILE A 759 52.82 -14.08 11.06
C ILE A 759 53.38 -13.91 12.46
N HIS A 760 53.87 -12.70 12.74
CA HIS A 760 54.38 -12.31 14.04
C HIS A 760 53.47 -11.25 14.67
N LEU A 761 53.06 -11.46 15.92
CA LEU A 761 52.22 -10.55 16.69
C LEU A 761 53.10 -9.81 17.71
N ASP A 762 53.07 -8.47 17.71
CA ASP A 762 53.75 -7.67 18.74
C ASP A 762 52.94 -7.65 20.05
N HIS A 763 53.58 -7.87 21.22
CA HIS A 763 52.94 -7.70 22.53
C HIS A 763 53.46 -6.46 23.28
N ARG A 764 52.61 -5.74 24.02
CA ARG A 764 53.02 -4.66 24.94
C ARG A 764 53.06 -5.22 26.37
N GLY A 765 54.21 -5.10 27.03
CA GLY A 765 54.51 -5.64 28.36
C GLY A 765 53.64 -5.12 29.53
N GLU A 766 53.68 -5.90 30.60
CA GLU A 766 52.92 -5.85 31.86
C GLU A 766 52.70 -4.46 32.50
N ALA A 767 51.54 -4.30 33.16
CA ALA A 767 51.27 -3.21 34.09
C ALA A 767 52.09 -3.41 35.39
N PRO A 768 52.69 -2.36 35.98
CA PRO A 768 53.43 -2.50 37.23
C PRO A 768 52.48 -2.69 38.41
N SER A 769 52.81 -3.69 39.22
CA SER A 769 52.32 -3.89 40.58
C SER A 769 52.67 -2.69 41.47
N HIS A 770 51.68 -2.16 42.18
CA HIS A 770 51.89 -1.48 43.46
C HIS A 770 50.62 -1.62 44.31
N GLU A 771 50.69 -2.49 45.33
CA GLU A 771 49.96 -2.32 46.58
C GLU A 771 50.64 -1.22 47.40
N SER A 772 49.88 -0.19 47.78
CA SER A 772 49.88 0.47 49.09
C SER A 772 48.72 1.46 49.17
#